data_AF-A0A932G8I2-F1
#
_entry.id   AF-A0A932G8I2-F1
#
_cell.length_a   1.000
_cell.length_b   1.000
_cell.length_c   1.000
_cell.angle_alpha   90.00
_cell.angle_beta   90.00
_cell.angle_gamma   90.00
#
_symmetry.space_group_name_H-M   'P 1'
#
loop_
_entity.id
_entity.type
_entity.pdbx_description
1 polymer ?
#
loop_
_entity_poly.entity_id
_entity_poly.type
_entity_poly.pdbx_seq_one_letter_code
_entity_poly.pdbx_strand_id
1 'polypeptide(L)'
;MKTTHQSTSRIRYPMPSMSASKESQPTWTRYLLPGSCLIGLGLILVHVRPGSTGGPIEPPQKARGGAQETPTAIASDGGAEQRAASLGLKKGERLTYRFNQDRSIHLRGASFGGMISKGAASQSVALRVRQEGNFVLNVYEETEKGWVVGFTVQDAMVQMDAGEASALSDGSEAALRTEILAFVEKSGRIGRMTTPTPTTPEALNHWRDILSRWQTVLPENPSARKWDHTEEDATGVYRAHYSRDTNQPSVVLHKQKQQYLSLNSVSSHGLEGRSKVSGTANIQLDPYPTHIEGREQLTILTPEIGGSVSSESAYTFHIQSAVRVREVEEAGVEASKRFEVSDHCFSWAPKEDASRPAPEVDTEGTTIEEQLAGLETLLAEGMSGTPTELKTLEKIVALIKKDDSSVDAIVDRLGQRVPLQNQDLASALIGMLGAAGTPKAQRTLIGLVGTDEWPLDHREMAVFSFAQVSEPVPEVDSWLRQLHEKGDELSNSSLLVLAAMGKRVREQNPERFRSISEYVVEAANVPGLEINEKVVSLDAIGNLGPHEVPEVVRDALASDDPLLREKAVLSLKRVEDSAAYWLIRDSLQADSAEGVRIAAARLLADTRWTDGFDDLSYAAIHDASEHVRAAAIISLGEWFDTNAEANRVLQQAANQDPSQDVRDAATEILRSRFGFEADEEDAPLR
;
A
#
# COMPACT_ATOMS: atom_id res chain seq x y z
N MET A 1 -39.51 -70.53 -17.30
CA MET A 1 -39.43 -70.73 -15.84
C MET A 1 -38.03 -71.24 -15.49
N LYS A 2 -37.29 -70.51 -14.63
CA LYS A 2 -35.99 -70.81 -13.96
C LYS A 2 -34.67 -70.91 -14.78
N THR A 3 -33.86 -69.83 -14.66
CA THR A 3 -32.43 -69.71 -14.28
C THR A 3 -31.39 -70.78 -14.67
N THR A 4 -30.18 -70.38 -15.09
CA THR A 4 -28.96 -70.20 -14.23
C THR A 4 -27.72 -69.75 -15.05
N HIS A 5 -26.87 -68.91 -14.45
CA HIS A 5 -25.57 -68.39 -14.90
C HIS A 5 -24.48 -69.45 -15.11
N GLN A 6 -23.51 -69.18 -15.99
CA GLN A 6 -22.23 -69.89 -16.10
C GLN A 6 -21.05 -68.97 -15.74
N SER A 7 -20.08 -69.56 -15.03
CA SER A 7 -18.79 -69.02 -14.61
C SER A 7 -17.70 -69.99 -15.09
N THR A 8 -16.58 -69.48 -15.62
CA THR A 8 -15.43 -70.29 -16.06
C THR A 8 -14.12 -69.78 -15.47
N SER A 9 -13.57 -70.65 -14.60
CA SER A 9 -12.17 -71.09 -14.43
C SER A 9 -10.97 -70.12 -14.44
N ARG A 10 -10.24 -70.19 -13.31
CA ARG A 10 -8.87 -69.71 -13.05
C ARG A 10 -7.80 -70.71 -13.51
N ILE A 11 -6.63 -70.20 -13.91
CA ILE A 11 -5.30 -70.84 -13.70
C ILE A 11 -4.31 -69.74 -13.24
N ARG A 12 -3.50 -70.04 -12.21
CA ARG A 12 -2.47 -69.19 -11.53
C ARG A 12 -1.08 -69.40 -12.19
N TYR A 13 -0.09 -68.49 -12.19
CA TYR A 13 0.81 -67.92 -11.16
C TYR A 13 1.92 -67.11 -11.92
N PRO A 14 2.93 -66.44 -11.31
CA PRO A 14 3.07 -65.65 -10.07
C PRO A 14 3.61 -64.21 -10.34
N MET A 15 3.57 -63.34 -9.32
CA MET A 15 4.15 -61.98 -9.32
C MET A 15 5.68 -61.97 -9.21
N PRO A 16 6.36 -60.99 -9.83
CA PRO A 16 7.55 -60.35 -9.28
C PRO A 16 7.33 -58.85 -8.99
N SER A 17 8.20 -58.36 -8.10
CA SER A 17 8.21 -57.12 -7.34
C SER A 17 8.04 -55.80 -8.09
N MET A 18 7.36 -54.85 -7.44
CA MET A 18 7.40 -53.42 -7.74
C MET A 18 8.84 -52.90 -7.75
N SER A 19 9.26 -52.35 -8.89
CA SER A 19 10.28 -51.31 -8.94
C SER A 19 9.68 -50.13 -9.71
N ALA A 20 9.78 -48.95 -9.11
CA ALA A 20 9.18 -47.71 -9.58
C ALA A 20 9.77 -47.33 -10.96
N SER A 21 8.90 -47.32 -11.98
CA SER A 21 9.18 -46.65 -13.25
C SER A 21 8.20 -45.50 -13.40
N LYS A 22 8.76 -44.34 -13.73
CA LYS A 22 8.08 -43.06 -13.94
C LYS A 22 7.00 -43.20 -15.01
N GLU A 23 5.74 -43.23 -14.61
CA GLU A 23 4.63 -42.93 -15.52
C GLU A 23 4.46 -41.41 -15.61
N SER A 24 4.79 -40.91 -16.80
CA SER A 24 4.51 -39.55 -17.27
C SER A 24 3.02 -39.26 -17.23
N GLN A 25 2.62 -38.37 -16.32
CA GLN A 25 1.30 -37.75 -16.33
C GLN A 25 1.21 -36.63 -17.40
N PRO A 26 0.01 -36.37 -17.95
CA PRO A 26 -0.16 -35.46 -19.08
C PRO A 26 0.10 -34.00 -18.69
N THR A 27 0.90 -33.34 -19.53
CA THR A 27 1.45 -31.98 -19.42
C THR A 27 0.43 -30.87 -19.74
N TRP A 28 -0.67 -30.79 -19.00
CA TRP A 28 -1.68 -29.72 -19.19
C TRP A 28 -1.89 -28.81 -17.97
N THR A 29 -1.13 -29.00 -16.88
CA THR A 29 -1.26 -28.24 -15.62
C THR A 29 -0.17 -27.19 -15.38
N ARG A 30 0.63 -26.81 -16.40
CA ARG A 30 1.83 -25.96 -16.21
C ARG A 30 1.81 -24.55 -16.84
N TYR A 31 0.74 -24.11 -17.48
CA TYR A 31 0.75 -22.84 -18.22
C TYR A 31 -0.55 -22.05 -18.08
N LEU A 32 -0.89 -21.66 -16.85
CA LEU A 32 -1.97 -20.70 -16.56
C LEU A 32 -1.49 -19.73 -15.48
N LEU A 33 -0.79 -18.67 -15.89
CA LEU A 33 -0.31 -17.57 -15.06
C LEU A 33 -0.34 -16.30 -15.92
N PRO A 34 -1.32 -15.39 -15.78
CA PRO A 34 -1.24 -14.10 -16.44
C PRO A 34 -0.55 -13.10 -15.51
N GLY A 35 0.60 -12.56 -15.95
CA GLY A 35 1.33 -11.44 -15.33
C GLY A 35 0.56 -10.11 -15.30
N SER A 36 -0.69 -10.09 -15.76
CA SER A 36 -1.54 -8.90 -15.91
C SER A 36 -2.06 -8.33 -14.58
N CYS A 37 -2.04 -9.10 -13.47
CA CYS A 37 -2.46 -8.60 -12.15
C CYS A 37 -1.46 -7.62 -11.50
N LEU A 38 -0.20 -7.58 -11.95
CA LEU A 38 0.79 -6.61 -11.47
C LEU A 38 0.57 -5.19 -12.02
N ILE A 39 -0.12 -5.08 -13.16
CA ILE A 39 -0.35 -3.82 -13.88
C ILE A 39 -1.27 -2.89 -13.06
N GLY A 40 -2.27 -3.42 -12.36
CA GLY A 40 -3.22 -2.61 -11.59
C GLY A 40 -2.57 -1.88 -10.41
N LEU A 41 -1.71 -2.54 -9.63
CA LEU A 41 -1.18 -1.97 -8.39
C LEU A 41 -0.14 -0.86 -8.60
N GLY A 42 0.59 -0.88 -9.72
CA GLY A 42 1.55 0.17 -10.08
C GLY A 42 0.90 1.39 -10.76
N LEU A 43 -0.30 1.24 -11.35
CA LEU A 43 -0.96 2.28 -12.17
C LEU A 43 -2.18 2.96 -11.53
N ILE A 44 -2.63 2.57 -10.32
CA ILE A 44 -3.76 3.21 -9.60
C ILE A 44 -3.35 4.56 -9.00
N LEU A 45 -2.83 5.49 -9.79
CA LEU A 45 -2.36 6.78 -9.29
C LEU A 45 -2.39 7.90 -10.33
N VAL A 46 -3.55 8.24 -10.92
CA VAL A 46 -3.65 9.53 -11.64
C VAL A 46 -5.07 10.15 -11.79
N HIS A 47 -5.13 11.44 -11.42
CA HIS A 47 -6.02 12.57 -11.83
C HIS A 47 -7.32 12.92 -11.07
N VAL A 48 -7.29 14.09 -10.41
CA VAL A 48 -8.38 15.10 -10.36
C VAL A 48 -7.75 16.51 -10.49
N ARG A 49 -8.33 17.40 -11.31
CA ARG A 49 -7.98 18.84 -11.41
C ARG A 49 -8.85 19.67 -10.45
N PRO A 50 -8.32 20.68 -9.73
CA PRO A 50 -9.16 21.69 -9.08
C PRO A 50 -9.34 22.94 -9.95
N GLY A 51 -10.60 23.33 -10.17
CA GLY A 51 -10.98 24.65 -10.68
C GLY A 51 -11.04 25.66 -9.53
N SER A 52 -10.35 26.79 -9.72
CA SER A 52 -10.29 27.92 -8.79
C SER A 52 -11.56 28.76 -8.79
N THR A 53 -12.08 29.14 -7.61
CA THR A 53 -12.51 30.52 -7.28
C THR A 53 -12.77 30.66 -5.77
N GLY A 54 -12.00 31.52 -5.08
CA GLY A 54 -12.26 31.96 -3.71
C GLY A 54 -11.19 32.94 -3.23
N GLY A 55 -11.53 34.22 -3.10
CA GLY A 55 -10.62 35.33 -2.80
C GLY A 55 -10.07 35.39 -1.36
N PRO A 56 -9.19 36.38 -1.08
CA PRO A 56 -8.31 36.38 0.09
C PRO A 56 -9.03 36.75 1.39
N ILE A 57 -8.79 35.98 2.45
CA ILE A 57 -9.16 36.31 3.83
C ILE A 57 -7.95 36.98 4.48
N GLU A 58 -8.12 38.24 4.91
CA GLU A 58 -7.14 39.03 5.66
C GLU A 58 -6.86 38.45 7.07
N PRO A 59 -5.63 38.60 7.61
CA PRO A 59 -5.30 38.19 8.97
C PRO A 59 -5.79 39.23 9.99
N PRO A 60 -6.30 38.82 11.17
CA PRO A 60 -6.74 39.76 12.19
C PRO A 60 -5.56 40.42 12.91
N GLN A 61 -5.76 41.71 13.16
CA GLN A 61 -4.81 42.67 13.70
C GLN A 61 -4.42 42.42 15.16
N LYS A 62 -3.16 42.77 15.47
CA LYS A 62 -2.59 42.94 16.82
C LYS A 62 -3.43 43.91 17.66
N ALA A 63 -3.87 43.47 18.83
CA ALA A 63 -4.33 44.36 19.90
C ALA A 63 -3.20 44.60 20.92
N ARG A 64 -2.91 45.88 21.16
CA ARG A 64 -2.05 46.42 22.22
C ARG A 64 -2.83 46.48 23.55
N GLY A 65 -2.10 46.28 24.65
CA GLY A 65 -2.48 46.66 26.02
C GLY A 65 -1.91 45.63 27.00
N GLY A 66 -1.25 45.95 28.11
CA GLY A 66 -0.91 47.18 28.80
C GLY A 66 -0.12 46.75 30.04
N ALA A 67 0.84 47.57 30.45
CA ALA A 67 1.75 47.28 31.56
C ALA A 67 1.04 47.24 32.93
N GLN A 68 1.51 46.37 33.83
CA GLN A 68 1.40 46.57 35.27
C GLN A 68 2.64 46.00 35.98
N GLU A 69 3.16 46.80 36.92
CA GLU A 69 4.48 46.69 37.55
C GLU A 69 4.54 45.68 38.72
N THR A 70 5.68 44.99 38.76
CA THR A 70 6.52 44.37 39.82
C THR A 70 6.13 44.44 41.33
N PRO A 71 6.58 43.46 42.16
CA PRO A 71 7.90 43.59 42.81
C PRO A 71 8.77 42.31 42.96
N THR A 72 10.05 42.55 42.67
CA THR A 72 11.33 41.94 43.06
C THR A 72 11.35 40.81 44.11
N ALA A 73 11.98 39.68 43.73
CA ALA A 73 12.66 38.77 44.67
C ALA A 73 13.95 38.20 44.04
N ILE A 74 15.07 38.72 44.55
CA ILE A 74 16.40 38.14 44.81
C ILE A 74 16.88 36.95 43.96
N ALA A 75 18.06 37.16 43.37
CA ALA A 75 18.86 36.29 42.54
C ALA A 75 19.10 34.85 43.04
N SER A 76 19.05 33.89 42.12
CA SER A 76 20.01 32.79 42.05
C SER A 76 20.60 32.75 40.65
N ASP A 77 21.85 33.21 40.57
CA ASP A 77 22.74 33.12 39.42
C ASP A 77 23.02 31.65 39.10
N GLY A 78 22.88 31.28 37.83
CA GLY A 78 22.95 29.88 37.39
C GLY A 78 22.25 29.59 36.05
N GLY A 79 22.19 30.56 35.15
CA GLY A 79 21.69 30.36 33.79
C GLY A 79 22.75 29.69 32.92
N ALA A 80 22.88 28.36 33.01
CA ALA A 80 23.39 27.61 31.89
C ALA A 80 22.31 27.68 30.80
N GLU A 81 22.51 28.52 29.77
CA GLU A 81 21.73 28.41 28.53
C GLU A 81 21.76 26.94 28.11
N GLN A 82 20.63 26.25 28.23
CA GLN A 82 20.49 24.88 27.76
C GLN A 82 20.61 24.92 26.24
N ARG A 83 21.85 24.72 25.74
CA ARG A 83 22.11 24.57 24.31
C ARG A 83 21.23 23.43 23.78
N ALA A 84 20.47 23.72 22.73
CA ALA A 84 19.67 22.72 22.02
C ALA A 84 20.51 21.49 21.63
N ALA A 85 19.87 20.33 21.60
CA ALA A 85 20.54 19.08 21.27
C ALA A 85 21.06 19.13 19.81
N SER A 86 22.25 18.57 19.58
CA SER A 86 22.94 18.66 18.29
C SER A 86 23.73 17.40 17.98
N LEU A 87 23.76 16.98 16.71
CA LEU A 87 24.57 15.83 16.25
C LEU A 87 26.09 16.07 16.34
N GLY A 88 26.53 17.28 16.66
CA GLY A 88 27.94 17.56 16.97
C GLY A 88 28.91 17.50 15.78
N LEU A 89 28.43 17.35 14.54
CA LEU A 89 29.24 17.33 13.31
C LEU A 89 30.14 18.56 13.20
N LYS A 90 31.37 18.38 12.68
CA LYS A 90 32.35 19.47 12.47
C LYS A 90 32.75 19.63 11.03
N LYS A 91 32.90 20.89 10.61
CA LYS A 91 33.44 21.23 9.28
C LYS A 91 34.77 20.50 9.03
N GLY A 92 34.89 19.89 7.86
CA GLY A 92 36.06 19.12 7.44
C GLY A 92 36.03 17.66 7.87
N GLU A 93 35.02 17.19 8.60
CA GLU A 93 34.88 15.77 8.93
C GLU A 93 34.40 14.95 7.74
N ARG A 94 34.94 13.73 7.65
CA ARG A 94 34.44 12.63 6.84
C ARG A 94 34.08 11.47 7.75
N LEU A 95 32.81 11.09 7.75
CA LEU A 95 32.31 9.90 8.42
C LEU A 95 32.07 8.82 7.37
N THR A 96 32.56 7.61 7.62
CA THR A 96 32.35 6.47 6.72
C THR A 96 31.64 5.36 7.48
N TYR A 97 30.52 4.90 6.96
CA TYR A 97 29.70 3.84 7.52
C TYR A 97 29.71 2.64 6.59
N ARG A 98 29.80 1.43 7.14
CA ARG A 98 29.37 0.23 6.44
C ARG A 98 27.84 0.22 6.44
N PHE A 99 27.24 0.27 5.26
CA PHE A 99 25.80 0.26 5.05
C PHE A 99 25.39 -1.07 4.42
N ASN A 100 24.33 -1.66 4.96
CA ASN A 100 23.65 -2.81 4.36
C ASN A 100 22.14 -2.67 4.58
N GLN A 101 21.38 -2.96 3.54
CA GLN A 101 19.93 -3.01 3.56
C GLN A 101 19.43 -4.19 2.73
N ASP A 102 18.42 -4.86 3.27
CA ASP A 102 17.69 -5.93 2.60
C ASP A 102 16.20 -5.67 2.73
N ARG A 103 15.51 -5.60 1.60
CA ARG A 103 14.08 -5.32 1.53
C ARG A 103 13.40 -6.39 0.72
N SER A 104 12.37 -7.01 1.28
CA SER A 104 11.49 -7.95 0.60
C SER A 104 10.10 -7.34 0.47
N ILE A 105 9.55 -7.35 -0.74
CA ILE A 105 8.21 -6.86 -1.06
C ILE A 105 7.42 -8.04 -1.58
N HIS A 106 6.32 -8.35 -0.90
CA HIS A 106 5.38 -9.39 -1.28
C HIS A 106 4.08 -8.74 -1.75
N LEU A 107 3.74 -9.00 -3.00
CA LEU A 107 2.47 -8.62 -3.59
C LEU A 107 1.58 -9.86 -3.55
N ARG A 108 0.52 -9.84 -2.74
CA ARG A 108 -0.51 -10.88 -2.76
C ARG A 108 -1.73 -10.34 -3.48
N GLY A 109 -2.02 -10.89 -4.64
CA GLY A 109 -3.30 -10.65 -5.33
C GLY A 109 -4.22 -11.85 -5.16
N ALA A 110 -5.52 -11.60 -5.02
CA ALA A 110 -6.49 -12.57 -5.50
C ALA A 110 -6.32 -12.61 -7.03
N SER A 111 -6.03 -13.76 -7.62
CA SER A 111 -6.35 -13.93 -9.03
C SER A 111 -7.84 -13.65 -9.16
N PHE A 112 -8.27 -12.70 -10.00
CA PHE A 112 -9.70 -12.41 -10.16
C PHE A 112 -10.49 -13.67 -10.57
N GLY A 113 -9.87 -14.65 -11.24
CA GLY A 113 -10.46 -15.96 -11.53
C GLY A 113 -10.65 -16.90 -10.32
N GLY A 114 -10.16 -16.53 -9.14
CA GLY A 114 -10.20 -17.35 -7.92
C GLY A 114 -11.45 -17.17 -7.07
N MET A 115 -12.30 -16.17 -7.35
CA MET A 115 -13.57 -16.02 -6.63
C MET A 115 -14.62 -17.08 -6.98
N ILE A 116 -14.42 -17.89 -8.04
CA ILE A 116 -15.42 -18.87 -8.51
C ILE A 116 -14.89 -20.32 -8.57
N SER A 117 -13.57 -20.56 -8.54
CA SER A 117 -13.04 -21.93 -8.44
C SER A 117 -12.59 -22.25 -7.01
N LYS A 118 -13.28 -23.19 -6.34
CA LYS A 118 -12.71 -23.89 -5.17
C LYS A 118 -11.35 -24.48 -5.56
N GLY A 119 -10.26 -23.82 -5.15
CA GLY A 119 -8.88 -24.30 -5.32
C GLY A 119 -7.90 -23.39 -6.07
N ALA A 120 -8.25 -22.16 -6.45
CA ALA A 120 -7.26 -21.23 -7.02
C ALA A 120 -6.28 -20.76 -5.94
N ALA A 121 -5.00 -21.09 -6.08
CA ALA A 121 -3.95 -20.64 -5.17
C ALA A 121 -3.76 -19.11 -5.28
N SER A 122 -3.71 -18.42 -4.14
CA SER A 122 -3.30 -17.01 -4.08
C SER A 122 -1.95 -16.83 -4.77
N GLN A 123 -1.87 -15.96 -5.78
CA GLN A 123 -0.61 -15.69 -6.45
C GLN A 123 0.15 -14.62 -5.68
N SER A 124 1.40 -14.93 -5.33
CA SER A 124 2.30 -14.01 -4.64
C SER A 124 3.53 -13.73 -5.49
N VAL A 125 3.80 -12.46 -5.77
CA VAL A 125 5.06 -12.02 -6.37
C VAL A 125 5.95 -11.50 -5.25
N ALA A 126 7.18 -12.00 -5.19
CA ALA A 126 8.18 -11.56 -4.23
C ALA A 126 9.31 -10.83 -4.98
N LEU A 127 9.51 -9.57 -4.61
CA LEU A 127 10.63 -8.74 -5.04
C LEU A 127 11.58 -8.60 -3.85
N ARG A 128 12.88 -8.81 -4.07
CA ARG A 128 13.89 -8.55 -3.05
C ARG A 128 14.90 -7.55 -3.57
N VAL A 129 15.12 -6.48 -2.82
CA VAL A 129 16.09 -5.43 -3.12
C VAL A 129 17.15 -5.44 -2.02
N ARG A 130 18.39 -5.71 -2.41
CA ARG A 130 19.56 -5.67 -1.53
C ARG A 130 20.47 -4.53 -1.93
N GLN A 131 20.89 -3.74 -0.95
CA GLN A 131 21.80 -2.62 -1.13
C GLN A 131 22.92 -2.69 -0.11
N GLU A 132 24.15 -2.47 -0.55
CA GLU A 132 25.27 -2.33 0.37
C GLU A 132 26.35 -1.42 -0.19
N GLY A 133 27.21 -0.94 0.70
CA GLY A 133 28.35 -0.13 0.34
C GLY A 133 28.94 0.59 1.54
N ASN A 134 29.86 1.50 1.25
CA ASN A 134 30.41 2.43 2.24
C ASN A 134 29.68 3.77 2.09
N PHE A 135 28.73 4.03 2.98
CA PHE A 135 28.00 5.30 3.05
C PHE A 135 28.92 6.36 3.66
N VAL A 136 29.30 7.35 2.87
CA VAL A 136 30.26 8.40 3.24
C VAL A 136 29.55 9.74 3.33
N LEU A 137 29.81 10.42 4.44
CA LEU A 137 29.29 11.73 4.80
C LEU A 137 30.45 12.72 4.89
N ASN A 138 30.43 13.79 4.08
CA ASN A 138 31.40 14.89 4.12
C ASN A 138 30.74 16.15 4.69
N VAL A 139 31.29 16.72 5.77
CA VAL A 139 30.76 17.95 6.38
C VAL A 139 31.48 19.17 5.80
N TYR A 140 30.85 19.86 4.85
CA TYR A 140 31.47 20.95 4.09
C TYR A 140 31.42 22.30 4.81
N GLU A 141 30.29 22.60 5.44
CA GLU A 141 30.07 23.87 6.13
C GLU A 141 29.26 23.64 7.42
N GLU A 142 29.59 24.42 8.46
CA GLU A 142 28.84 24.49 9.70
C GLU A 142 28.28 25.91 9.84
N THR A 143 26.96 26.00 9.95
CA THR A 143 26.22 27.25 10.18
C THR A 143 25.55 27.23 11.56
N GLU A 144 24.94 28.34 11.96
CA GLU A 144 24.13 28.40 13.19
C GLU A 144 22.94 27.42 13.16
N LYS A 145 22.35 27.23 11.98
CA LYS A 145 21.13 26.40 11.81
C LYS A 145 21.41 24.92 11.56
N GLY A 146 22.62 24.57 11.12
CA GLY A 146 22.91 23.20 10.68
C GLY A 146 24.20 23.09 9.88
N TRP A 147 24.26 22.11 8.97
CA TRP A 147 25.43 21.79 8.16
C TRP A 147 25.06 21.57 6.70
N VAL A 148 25.95 21.96 5.79
CA VAL A 148 25.93 21.50 4.39
C VAL A 148 26.75 20.22 4.31
N VAL A 149 26.12 19.14 3.88
CA VAL A 149 26.66 17.79 3.95
C VAL A 149 26.60 17.12 2.58
N GLY A 150 27.71 16.50 2.17
CA GLY A 150 27.76 15.63 0.99
C GLY A 150 27.59 14.17 1.36
N PHE A 151 26.77 13.43 0.61
CA PHE A 151 26.55 12.00 0.78
C PHE A 151 26.94 11.24 -0.47
N THR A 152 27.67 10.14 -0.31
CA THR A 152 28.00 9.16 -1.37
C THR A 152 27.90 7.74 -0.84
N VAL A 153 27.65 6.76 -1.71
CA VAL A 153 27.84 5.34 -1.40
C VAL A 153 28.99 4.82 -2.25
N GLN A 154 30.16 4.69 -1.64
CA GLN A 154 31.30 4.05 -2.30
C GLN A 154 31.09 2.54 -2.33
N ASP A 155 31.60 1.88 -3.37
CA ASP A 155 31.41 0.43 -3.56
C ASP A 155 29.93 -0.01 -3.52
N ALA A 156 29.04 0.88 -3.96
CA ALA A 156 27.61 0.62 -4.03
C ALA A 156 27.31 -0.63 -4.87
N MET A 157 26.61 -1.57 -4.26
CA MET A 157 26.02 -2.74 -4.90
C MET A 157 24.51 -2.68 -4.73
N VAL A 158 23.77 -2.82 -5.83
CA VAL A 158 22.31 -2.88 -5.82
C VAL A 158 21.86 -4.12 -6.57
N GLN A 159 21.25 -5.05 -5.85
CA GLN A 159 20.72 -6.28 -6.41
C GLN A 159 19.20 -6.30 -6.28
N MET A 160 18.51 -6.60 -7.37
CA MET A 160 17.05 -6.76 -7.40
C MET A 160 16.71 -8.16 -7.94
N ASP A 161 16.05 -8.95 -7.11
CA ASP A 161 15.62 -10.30 -7.43
C ASP A 161 14.08 -10.33 -7.52
N ALA A 162 13.55 -10.90 -8.60
CA ALA A 162 12.10 -11.06 -8.83
C ALA A 162 11.83 -12.53 -9.17
N GLY A 163 11.36 -13.32 -8.20
CA GLY A 163 11.24 -14.78 -8.38
C GLY A 163 12.59 -15.47 -8.60
N GLU A 164 12.71 -16.27 -9.66
CA GLU A 164 13.99 -16.94 -10.05
C GLU A 164 14.88 -16.06 -10.96
N ALA A 165 14.39 -14.90 -11.41
CA ALA A 165 15.14 -13.98 -12.25
C ALA A 165 15.88 -12.94 -11.39
N SER A 166 17.18 -12.79 -11.64
CA SER A 166 17.99 -11.71 -11.07
C SER A 166 18.32 -10.72 -12.18
N ALA A 167 17.97 -9.45 -11.99
CA ALA A 167 18.30 -8.38 -12.93
C ALA A 167 19.49 -7.57 -12.39
N LEU A 168 20.46 -7.27 -13.26
CA LEU A 168 21.56 -6.35 -12.95
C LEU A 168 21.05 -4.90 -13.05
N SER A 169 21.55 -4.02 -12.16
CA SER A 169 20.98 -2.68 -11.91
C SER A 169 20.94 -1.76 -13.14
N ASP A 170 19.93 -0.91 -13.18
CA ASP A 170 19.60 0.10 -14.19
C ASP A 170 20.54 1.33 -14.24
N GLY A 171 21.75 1.22 -13.68
CA GLY A 171 22.68 2.34 -13.50
C GLY A 171 22.60 3.03 -12.13
N SER A 172 21.71 2.57 -11.23
CA SER A 172 21.57 3.09 -9.86
C SER A 172 22.86 3.07 -9.03
N GLU A 173 23.75 2.10 -9.24
CA GLU A 173 25.04 2.04 -8.54
C GLU A 173 25.95 3.23 -8.87
N ALA A 174 26.00 3.65 -10.14
CA ALA A 174 26.78 4.81 -10.56
C ALA A 174 26.19 6.11 -9.98
N ALA A 175 24.85 6.19 -9.92
CA ALA A 175 24.16 7.32 -9.33
C ALA A 175 24.36 7.43 -7.81
N LEU A 176 24.39 6.31 -7.08
CA LEU A 176 24.70 6.29 -5.64
C LEU A 176 26.16 6.63 -5.32
N ARG A 177 27.08 6.40 -6.27
CA ARG A 177 28.48 6.85 -6.17
C ARG A 177 28.65 8.35 -6.43
N THR A 178 27.65 8.97 -7.07
CA THR A 178 27.65 10.42 -7.32
C THR A 178 27.20 11.14 -6.06
N GLU A 179 27.95 12.18 -5.67
CA GLU A 179 27.65 12.94 -4.46
C GLU A 179 26.34 13.71 -4.58
N ILE A 180 25.50 13.60 -3.56
CA ILE A 180 24.36 14.50 -3.34
C ILE A 180 24.69 15.45 -2.20
N LEU A 181 24.13 16.65 -2.22
CA LEU A 181 24.31 17.64 -1.16
C LEU A 181 22.99 17.87 -0.44
N ALA A 182 22.99 17.86 0.89
CA ALA A 182 21.83 18.20 1.68
C ALA A 182 22.16 19.17 2.82
N PHE A 183 21.14 19.90 3.27
CA PHE A 183 21.21 20.64 4.53
C PHE A 183 20.71 19.76 5.67
N VAL A 184 21.54 19.56 6.69
CA VAL A 184 21.17 18.84 7.92
C VAL A 184 21.05 19.87 9.04
N GLU A 185 19.87 20.03 9.61
CA GLU A 185 19.63 20.92 10.75
C GLU A 185 20.41 20.46 11.98
N LYS A 186 20.64 21.36 12.97
CA LYS A 186 21.29 20.97 14.23
C LYS A 186 20.59 19.80 14.93
N SER A 187 19.27 19.74 14.84
CA SER A 187 18.43 18.64 15.33
C SER A 187 18.75 17.29 14.68
N GLY A 188 19.38 17.27 13.50
CA GLY A 188 19.63 16.08 12.70
C GLY A 188 18.58 15.80 11.63
N ARG A 189 17.54 16.65 11.52
CA ARG A 189 16.59 16.63 10.40
C ARG A 189 17.29 17.01 9.10
N ILE A 190 17.10 16.22 8.05
CA ILE A 190 17.57 16.52 6.70
C ILE A 190 16.47 17.34 6.00
N GLY A 191 16.87 18.51 5.53
CA GLY A 191 16.02 19.46 4.81
C GLY A 191 16.23 19.37 3.29
N ARG A 192 16.54 20.51 2.67
CA ARG A 192 16.76 20.61 1.21
C ARG A 192 17.87 19.65 0.77
N MET A 193 17.58 18.85 -0.26
CA MET A 193 18.53 17.94 -0.92
C MET A 193 18.68 18.33 -2.39
N THR A 194 19.89 18.21 -2.92
CA THR A 194 20.25 18.60 -4.28
C THR A 194 21.20 17.59 -4.90
N THR A 195 21.10 17.43 -6.22
CA THR A 195 22.09 16.68 -7.00
C THR A 195 22.93 17.65 -7.85
N PRO A 196 24.21 17.32 -8.13
CA PRO A 196 25.06 18.13 -8.99
C PRO A 196 24.67 18.02 -10.47
N THR A 197 24.11 16.87 -10.86
CA THR A 197 23.62 16.58 -12.21
C THR A 197 22.21 16.01 -12.15
N PRO A 198 21.44 16.08 -13.26
CA PRO A 198 20.19 15.34 -13.37
C PRO A 198 20.41 13.85 -13.08
N THR A 199 19.57 13.27 -12.22
CA THR A 199 19.65 11.88 -11.75
C THR A 199 18.30 11.19 -11.97
N THR A 200 18.30 9.89 -12.21
CA THR A 200 17.07 9.12 -12.45
C THR A 200 16.16 9.10 -11.22
N PRO A 201 14.82 9.02 -11.40
CA PRO A 201 13.87 8.88 -10.29
C PRO A 201 14.18 7.68 -9.37
N GLU A 202 14.59 6.55 -9.93
CA GLU A 202 14.95 5.33 -9.20
C GLU A 202 16.13 5.57 -8.26
N ALA A 203 17.20 6.21 -8.74
CA ALA A 203 18.35 6.55 -7.92
C ALA A 203 17.99 7.59 -6.84
N LEU A 204 17.12 8.55 -7.14
CA LEU A 204 16.60 9.47 -6.12
C LEU A 204 15.76 8.75 -5.06
N ASN A 205 15.01 7.72 -5.45
CA ASN A 205 14.26 6.88 -4.50
C ASN A 205 15.19 6.08 -3.60
N HIS A 206 16.27 5.51 -4.15
CA HIS A 206 17.30 4.89 -3.33
C HIS A 206 17.94 5.89 -2.35
N TRP A 207 18.22 7.11 -2.78
CA TRP A 207 18.72 8.15 -1.88
C TRP A 207 17.73 8.51 -0.76
N ARG A 208 16.44 8.69 -1.08
CA ARG A 208 15.39 8.91 -0.06
C ARG A 208 15.34 7.77 0.96
N ASP A 209 15.44 6.54 0.48
CA ASP A 209 15.36 5.32 1.29
C ASP A 209 16.55 5.19 2.25
N ILE A 210 17.76 5.49 1.77
CA ILE A 210 18.99 5.46 2.58
C ILE A 210 18.99 6.61 3.59
N LEU A 211 18.68 7.84 3.15
CA LEU A 211 18.73 9.02 4.01
C LEU A 211 17.65 9.01 5.09
N SER A 212 16.45 8.50 4.83
CA SER A 212 15.40 8.42 5.84
C SER A 212 15.75 7.47 6.98
N ARG A 213 16.52 6.41 6.68
CA ARG A 213 17.04 5.43 7.65
C ARG A 213 18.22 5.95 8.46
N TRP A 214 19.05 6.80 7.85
CA TRP A 214 20.15 7.45 8.56
C TRP A 214 19.66 8.63 9.43
N GLN A 215 18.59 9.33 9.01
CA GLN A 215 18.06 10.49 9.71
C GLN A 215 17.70 10.17 11.17
N THR A 216 18.34 10.94 12.06
CA THR A 216 18.15 10.88 13.51
C THR A 216 17.81 12.26 14.02
N VAL A 217 16.58 12.46 14.53
CA VAL A 217 16.11 13.77 15.00
C VAL A 217 16.16 13.84 16.52
N LEU A 218 16.98 14.75 17.05
CA LEU A 218 17.12 15.06 18.48
C LEU A 218 16.01 16.01 18.97
N PRO A 219 15.63 15.95 20.25
CA PRO A 219 14.58 16.81 20.79
C PRO A 219 15.07 18.25 20.96
N GLU A 220 14.16 19.21 20.78
CA GLU A 220 14.45 20.64 21.06
C GLU A 220 14.91 20.83 22.51
N ASN A 221 14.27 20.14 23.45
CA ASN A 221 14.69 20.07 24.85
C ASN A 221 15.68 18.91 25.03
N PRO A 222 16.98 19.15 25.28
CA PRO A 222 17.98 18.10 25.47
C PRO A 222 17.70 17.20 26.67
N SER A 223 16.80 17.60 27.58
CA SER A 223 16.37 16.83 28.74
C SER A 223 15.17 15.92 28.46
N ALA A 224 14.50 16.06 27.31
CA ALA A 224 13.38 15.18 26.92
C ALA A 224 13.83 13.73 26.74
N ARG A 225 13.13 12.80 27.39
CA ARG A 225 13.40 11.35 27.30
C ARG A 225 12.59 10.65 26.22
N LYS A 226 11.46 11.23 25.86
CA LYS A 226 10.57 10.79 24.79
C LYS A 226 10.09 12.01 24.03
N TRP A 227 10.00 11.92 22.72
CA TRP A 227 9.46 12.99 21.88
C TRP A 227 8.90 12.40 20.60
N ASP A 228 7.87 13.04 20.07
CA ASP A 228 7.36 12.73 18.74
C ASP A 228 7.90 13.76 17.75
N HIS A 229 8.14 13.31 16.53
CA HIS A 229 8.50 14.18 15.42
C HIS A 229 7.76 13.74 14.16
N THR A 230 7.40 14.71 13.31
CA THR A 230 6.84 14.42 11.99
C THR A 230 7.98 14.33 11.00
N GLU A 231 8.16 13.17 10.39
CA GLU A 231 9.21 12.90 9.42
C GLU A 231 8.63 12.49 8.08
N GLU A 232 9.49 12.46 7.07
CA GLU A 232 9.13 12.15 5.70
C GLU A 232 10.10 11.10 5.15
N ASP A 233 9.59 10.18 4.34
CA ASP A 233 10.39 9.28 3.53
C ASP A 233 9.80 9.14 2.11
N ALA A 234 10.31 8.19 1.33
CA ALA A 234 9.81 7.93 -0.02
C ALA A 234 8.33 7.53 -0.05
N THR A 235 7.82 6.91 1.02
CA THR A 235 6.46 6.38 1.13
C THR A 235 5.47 7.46 1.55
N GLY A 236 5.84 8.37 2.45
CA GLY A 236 4.91 9.36 2.97
C GLY A 236 5.44 10.20 4.14
N VAL A 237 4.54 11.00 4.70
CA VAL A 237 4.75 11.70 5.96
C VAL A 237 4.32 10.79 7.09
N TYR A 238 5.15 10.59 8.10
CA TYR A 238 4.86 9.70 9.23
C TYR A 238 5.19 10.34 10.58
N ARG A 239 4.56 9.81 11.63
CA ARG A 239 4.92 10.14 13.01
C ARG A 239 5.99 9.18 13.51
N ALA A 240 7.14 9.74 13.89
CA ALA A 240 8.22 9.04 14.55
C ALA A 240 8.17 9.32 16.05
N HIS A 241 8.09 8.26 16.85
CA HIS A 241 8.28 8.34 18.30
C HIS A 241 9.73 7.99 18.63
N TYR A 242 10.39 8.88 19.34
CA TYR A 242 11.73 8.66 19.85
C TYR A 242 11.71 8.48 21.36
N SER A 243 12.56 7.58 21.86
CA SER A 243 12.88 7.48 23.28
C SER A 243 14.38 7.27 23.47
N ARG A 244 14.89 7.54 24.68
CA ARG A 244 16.30 7.31 25.03
C ARG A 244 16.46 6.60 26.37
N ASP A 245 17.46 5.73 26.45
CA ASP A 245 17.66 4.85 27.61
C ASP A 245 18.29 5.54 28.82
N THR A 246 19.28 6.42 28.61
CA THR A 246 20.07 6.96 29.72
C THR A 246 20.49 8.42 29.51
N ASN A 247 21.00 9.03 30.59
CA ASN A 247 21.61 10.36 30.59
C ASN A 247 23.15 10.29 30.34
N GLN A 248 23.67 9.18 29.78
CA GLN A 248 25.11 8.91 29.63
C GLN A 248 25.67 9.30 28.24
N PRO A 249 27.02 9.33 28.05
CA PRO A 249 27.66 9.84 26.82
C PRO A 249 27.31 9.06 25.55
N SER A 250 27.15 7.73 25.64
CA SER A 250 26.60 6.91 24.56
C SER A 250 25.08 6.88 24.69
N VAL A 251 24.41 7.78 23.98
CA VAL A 251 22.95 7.86 24.02
C VAL A 251 22.41 6.83 23.04
N VAL A 252 21.76 5.78 23.56
CA VAL A 252 20.95 4.88 22.73
C VAL A 252 19.57 5.52 22.56
N LEU A 253 19.20 5.76 21.31
CA LEU A 253 17.86 6.20 20.92
C LEU A 253 17.10 5.04 20.30
N HIS A 254 15.83 4.92 20.66
CA HIS A 254 14.87 4.06 19.99
C HIS A 254 13.93 4.94 19.16
N LYS A 255 13.92 4.73 17.85
CA LYS A 255 12.99 5.35 16.91
C LYS A 255 11.91 4.34 16.56
N GLN A 256 10.65 4.72 16.67
CA GLN A 256 9.49 3.92 16.27
C GLN A 256 8.67 4.71 15.26
N LYS A 257 8.47 4.14 14.06
CA LYS A 257 7.54 4.66 13.06
C LYS A 257 6.14 4.15 13.42
N GLN A 258 5.29 5.03 13.93
CA GLN A 258 3.98 4.67 14.47
C GLN A 258 2.93 4.53 13.35
N GLN A 259 2.79 5.57 12.54
CA GLN A 259 1.79 5.62 11.48
C GLN A 259 2.20 6.62 10.40
N TYR A 260 1.72 6.39 9.17
CA TYR A 260 1.74 7.41 8.13
C TYR A 260 0.58 8.40 8.36
N LEU A 261 0.90 9.68 8.39
CA LEU A 261 -0.07 10.78 8.43
C LEU A 261 -0.60 11.07 7.01
N SER A 262 0.23 10.83 6.00
CA SER A 262 -0.16 10.85 4.59
C SER A 262 0.78 9.95 3.79
N LEU A 263 0.27 9.32 2.74
CA LEU A 263 1.07 8.56 1.79
C LEU A 263 1.35 9.42 0.55
N ASN A 264 2.55 9.34 -0.02
CA ASN A 264 2.95 10.03 -1.25
C ASN A 264 2.31 9.43 -2.52
N SER A 265 1.34 8.53 -2.37
CA SER A 265 0.60 7.94 -3.48
C SER A 265 -0.45 8.95 -3.98
N VAL A 266 -0.52 9.19 -5.30
CA VAL A 266 -1.49 10.03 -6.05
C VAL A 266 -2.99 9.74 -5.77
N SER A 267 -3.34 8.80 -4.88
CA SER A 267 -4.69 8.55 -4.36
C SER A 267 -4.72 8.51 -2.83
N SER A 268 -4.07 9.49 -2.19
CA SER A 268 -4.02 9.72 -0.73
C SER A 268 -5.38 10.07 -0.08
N HIS A 269 -6.49 9.70 -0.70
CA HIS A 269 -7.81 9.73 -0.06
C HIS A 269 -8.18 8.32 0.37
N GLY A 270 -7.76 7.98 1.60
CA GLY A 270 -8.27 6.82 2.33
C GLY A 270 -7.42 5.56 2.21
N LEU A 271 -6.16 5.66 1.80
CA LEU A 271 -5.16 4.58 1.89
C LEU A 271 -4.42 4.61 3.24
N GLU A 272 -4.39 5.75 3.92
CA GLU A 272 -3.73 5.95 5.21
C GLU A 272 -4.29 4.98 6.26
N GLY A 273 -5.63 4.91 6.40
CA GLY A 273 -6.34 3.95 7.26
C GLY A 273 -6.38 2.52 6.74
N ARG A 274 -5.63 2.21 5.67
CA ARG A 274 -5.48 0.86 5.09
C ARG A 274 -4.02 0.40 5.07
N SER A 275 -3.14 1.20 5.67
CA SER A 275 -1.72 0.91 5.79
C SER A 275 -1.38 0.61 7.25
N LYS A 276 -0.83 -0.58 7.50
CA LYS A 276 -0.24 -0.94 8.79
C LYS A 276 1.27 -0.82 8.66
N VAL A 277 1.87 0.09 9.40
CA VAL A 277 3.33 0.22 9.48
C VAL A 277 3.81 -0.11 10.88
N SER A 278 4.91 -0.85 10.96
CA SER A 278 5.66 -1.12 12.17
C SER A 278 7.12 -0.98 11.83
N GLY A 279 7.75 0.11 12.26
CA GLY A 279 9.18 0.33 12.06
C GLY A 279 9.86 0.63 13.38
N THR A 280 10.96 -0.04 13.66
CA THR A 280 11.79 0.21 14.84
C THR A 280 13.25 0.38 14.42
N ALA A 281 13.97 1.29 15.08
CA ALA A 281 15.40 1.44 14.93
C ALA A 281 16.08 1.78 16.25
N ASN A 282 17.21 1.13 16.50
CA ASN A 282 18.12 1.40 17.61
C ASN A 282 19.31 2.20 17.08
N ILE A 283 19.55 3.37 17.66
CA ILE A 283 20.55 4.33 17.20
C ILE A 283 21.50 4.64 18.36
N GLN A 284 22.76 4.26 18.24
CA GLN A 284 23.81 4.63 19.17
C GLN A 284 24.42 5.97 18.74
N LEU A 285 24.47 6.94 19.66
CA LEU A 285 25.04 8.26 19.42
C LEU A 285 26.31 8.49 20.24
N ASP A 286 27.37 8.96 19.57
CA ASP A 286 28.57 9.54 20.22
C ASP A 286 29.41 10.36 19.21
N PRO A 287 29.23 11.70 19.12
CA PRO A 287 28.03 12.48 19.38
C PRO A 287 26.97 12.39 18.24
N TYR A 288 27.38 11.90 17.07
CA TYR A 288 26.53 11.56 15.91
C TYR A 288 26.22 10.06 15.90
N PRO A 289 25.35 9.55 15.01
CA PRO A 289 25.08 8.12 14.91
C PRO A 289 26.37 7.35 14.63
N THR A 290 26.73 6.43 15.50
CA THR A 290 27.86 5.50 15.33
C THR A 290 27.36 4.13 14.89
N HIS A 291 26.17 3.74 15.34
CA HIS A 291 25.49 2.53 14.91
C HIS A 291 23.99 2.78 14.76
N ILE A 292 23.40 2.32 13.67
CA ILE A 292 21.96 2.30 13.45
C ILE A 292 21.61 0.88 13.00
N GLU A 293 20.66 0.26 13.67
CA GLU A 293 20.04 -0.99 13.23
C GLU A 293 18.53 -0.82 13.27
N GLY A 294 17.83 -1.17 12.19
CA GLY A 294 16.39 -1.07 12.17
C GLY A 294 15.71 -2.12 11.31
N ARG A 295 14.43 -2.33 11.61
CA ARG A 295 13.51 -3.18 10.85
C ARG A 295 12.21 -2.43 10.63
N GLU A 296 11.64 -2.60 9.45
CA GLU A 296 10.37 -2.01 9.08
C GLU A 296 9.50 -3.02 8.34
N GLN A 297 8.25 -3.13 8.76
CA GLN A 297 7.20 -3.85 8.07
C GLN A 297 6.09 -2.88 7.71
N LEU A 298 5.68 -2.88 6.45
CA LEU A 298 4.59 -2.09 5.92
C LEU A 298 3.63 -3.01 5.19
N THR A 299 2.36 -2.98 5.54
CA THR A 299 1.30 -3.67 4.80
C THR A 299 0.27 -2.66 4.34
N ILE A 300 0.01 -2.60 3.05
CA ILE A 300 -1.04 -1.78 2.45
C ILE A 300 -2.11 -2.73 1.91
N LEU A 301 -3.33 -2.60 2.41
CA LEU A 301 -4.48 -3.33 1.91
C LEU A 301 -5.02 -2.63 0.67
N THR A 302 -5.19 -3.38 -0.41
CA THR A 302 -5.83 -2.91 -1.65
C THR A 302 -7.17 -3.64 -1.85
N PRO A 303 -8.21 -3.24 -1.10
CA PRO A 303 -9.51 -3.91 -1.14
C PRO A 303 -10.20 -3.81 -2.50
N GLU A 304 -9.88 -2.80 -3.33
CA GLU A 304 -10.42 -2.64 -4.69
C GLU A 304 -10.08 -3.82 -5.62
N ILE A 305 -9.00 -4.54 -5.35
CA ILE A 305 -8.52 -5.67 -6.16
C ILE A 305 -8.34 -6.96 -5.35
N GLY A 306 -8.86 -7.00 -4.12
CA GLY A 306 -8.77 -8.18 -3.25
C GLY A 306 -7.32 -8.60 -2.93
N GLY A 307 -6.40 -7.65 -2.84
CA GLY A 307 -4.97 -7.90 -2.63
C GLY A 307 -4.36 -7.14 -1.45
N SER A 308 -3.11 -7.45 -1.15
CA SER A 308 -2.26 -6.70 -0.22
C SER A 308 -0.83 -6.57 -0.75
N VAL A 309 -0.21 -5.45 -0.43
CA VAL A 309 1.23 -5.25 -0.58
C VAL A 309 1.83 -5.30 0.81
N SER A 310 2.71 -6.26 1.08
CA SER A 310 3.54 -6.23 2.27
C SER A 310 5.00 -5.99 1.91
N SER A 311 5.70 -5.20 2.70
CA SER A 311 7.11 -4.89 2.55
C SER A 311 7.78 -5.09 3.90
N GLU A 312 8.87 -5.83 3.93
CA GLU A 312 9.74 -6.00 5.08
C GLU A 312 11.12 -5.46 4.70
N SER A 313 11.74 -4.69 5.57
CA SER A 313 13.10 -4.22 5.37
C SER A 313 13.90 -4.30 6.65
N ALA A 314 15.17 -4.68 6.54
CA ALA A 314 16.15 -4.60 7.59
C ALA A 314 17.34 -3.79 7.08
N TYR A 315 17.92 -2.95 7.94
CA TYR A 315 19.03 -2.09 7.56
C TYR A 315 19.99 -1.85 8.72
N THR A 316 21.26 -1.62 8.37
CA THR A 316 22.31 -1.31 9.33
C THR A 316 23.24 -0.22 8.78
N PHE A 317 23.67 0.66 9.68
CA PHE A 317 24.80 1.56 9.49
C PHE A 317 25.76 1.32 10.65
N HIS A 318 27.03 1.08 10.35
CA HIS A 318 28.07 0.95 11.37
C HIS A 318 29.28 1.79 10.99
N ILE A 319 29.61 2.77 11.84
CA ILE A 319 30.72 3.69 11.57
C ILE A 319 32.04 2.90 11.53
N GLN A 320 32.80 3.10 10.46
CA GLN A 320 34.13 2.51 10.25
C GLN A 320 35.22 3.53 10.59
N SER A 321 34.99 4.79 10.27
CA SER A 321 35.93 5.87 10.56
C SER A 321 35.24 7.23 10.64
N ALA A 322 35.82 8.10 11.46
CA ALA A 322 35.50 9.50 11.55
C ALA A 322 36.81 10.28 11.59
N VAL A 323 37.14 10.99 10.52
CA VAL A 323 38.43 11.67 10.37
C VAL A 323 38.25 13.07 9.80
N ARG A 324 39.14 13.99 10.17
CA ARG A 324 39.21 15.30 9.54
C ARG A 324 40.01 15.20 8.25
N VAL A 325 39.42 15.66 7.14
CA VAL A 325 39.99 15.56 5.79
C VAL A 325 40.18 16.98 5.24
N ARG A 326 41.43 17.32 4.92
CA ARG A 326 41.79 18.67 4.48
C ARG A 326 41.08 19.05 3.18
N GLU A 327 40.94 18.10 2.26
CA GLU A 327 40.26 18.28 0.97
C GLU A 327 38.77 18.60 1.15
N VAL A 328 38.11 18.04 2.18
CA VAL A 328 36.71 18.37 2.51
C VAL A 328 36.60 19.80 3.04
N GLU A 329 37.53 20.20 3.91
CA GLU A 329 37.57 21.55 4.48
C GLU A 329 37.84 22.63 3.41
N GLU A 330 38.76 22.35 2.48
CA GLU A 330 39.09 23.23 1.35
C GLU A 330 37.95 23.31 0.31
N ALA A 331 37.25 22.19 0.05
CA ALA A 331 36.11 22.15 -0.87
C ALA A 331 34.83 22.80 -0.31
N GLY A 332 34.78 23.14 0.98
CA GLY A 332 33.57 23.58 1.66
C GLY A 332 32.90 24.82 1.05
N VAL A 333 33.68 25.81 0.61
CA VAL A 333 33.14 27.03 -0.02
C VAL A 333 32.45 26.70 -1.35
N GLU A 334 33.08 25.87 -2.17
CA GLU A 334 32.54 25.49 -3.48
C GLU A 334 31.32 24.57 -3.33
N ALA A 335 31.35 23.60 -2.41
CA ALA A 335 30.21 22.74 -2.12
C ALA A 335 28.98 23.53 -1.65
N SER A 336 29.18 24.52 -0.78
CA SER A 336 28.08 25.35 -0.27
C SER A 336 27.51 26.25 -1.36
N LYS A 337 28.37 26.80 -2.23
CA LYS A 337 27.94 27.55 -3.42
C LYS A 337 27.11 26.66 -4.35
N ARG A 338 27.58 25.45 -4.66
CA ARG A 338 26.85 24.45 -5.47
C ARG A 338 25.50 24.09 -4.85
N PHE A 339 25.44 23.92 -3.53
CA PHE A 339 24.20 23.65 -2.81
C PHE A 339 23.20 24.81 -2.91
N GLU A 340 23.66 26.05 -2.77
CA GLU A 340 22.80 27.23 -2.90
C GLU A 340 22.23 27.38 -4.31
N VAL A 341 23.08 27.29 -5.33
CA VAL A 341 22.74 27.58 -6.74
C VAL A 341 22.19 26.37 -7.52
N SER A 342 22.17 25.16 -6.95
CA SER A 342 21.66 23.99 -7.66
C SER A 342 20.15 24.07 -7.88
N ASP A 343 19.75 24.01 -9.15
CA ASP A 343 18.36 23.92 -9.58
C ASP A 343 17.80 22.49 -9.50
N HIS A 344 18.67 21.48 -9.35
CA HIS A 344 18.29 20.06 -9.27
C HIS A 344 17.97 19.65 -7.83
N CYS A 345 16.94 20.28 -7.26
CA CYS A 345 16.45 19.97 -5.91
C CYS A 345 15.44 18.83 -5.93
N PHE A 346 15.60 17.86 -5.02
CA PHE A 346 14.60 16.81 -4.76
C PHE A 346 14.14 16.85 -3.30
N SER A 347 12.90 16.41 -3.07
CA SER A 347 12.24 16.34 -1.77
C SER A 347 12.05 14.88 -1.33
N TRP A 348 11.68 14.69 -0.06
CA TRP A 348 11.32 13.38 0.50
C TRP A 348 10.15 12.75 -0.24
N ALA A 349 9.07 13.51 -0.44
CA ALA A 349 8.08 13.18 -1.44
C ALA A 349 8.70 13.30 -2.84
N PRO A 350 8.45 12.36 -3.76
CA PRO A 350 8.57 12.65 -5.18
C PRO A 350 7.84 13.97 -5.44
N LYS A 351 8.47 14.95 -6.09
CA LYS A 351 7.80 16.22 -6.39
C LYS A 351 6.56 15.90 -7.23
N GLU A 352 5.38 15.99 -6.63
CA GLU A 352 4.14 16.29 -7.32
C GLU A 352 4.28 17.70 -7.86
N ASP A 353 4.72 17.80 -9.09
CA ASP A 353 4.42 18.99 -9.85
C ASP A 353 3.00 18.77 -10.37
N ALA A 354 2.00 19.22 -9.60
CA ALA A 354 0.58 19.18 -10.00
C ALA A 354 0.31 19.98 -11.29
N SER A 355 1.29 20.77 -11.75
CA SER A 355 1.31 21.42 -13.06
C SER A 355 2.18 20.73 -14.11
N ARG A 356 2.96 19.71 -13.74
CA ARG A 356 3.67 18.86 -14.69
C ARG A 356 2.71 17.76 -15.12
N PRO A 357 2.49 17.56 -16.43
CA PRO A 357 1.87 16.33 -16.89
C PRO A 357 2.65 15.15 -16.29
N ALA A 358 1.96 14.07 -15.95
CA ALA A 358 2.58 12.79 -15.55
C ALA A 358 3.86 12.58 -16.34
N PRO A 359 4.98 12.12 -15.71
CA PRO A 359 6.30 12.06 -16.36
C PRO A 359 6.10 11.56 -17.78
N GLU A 360 6.32 12.47 -18.73
CA GLU A 360 5.86 12.27 -20.10
C GLU A 360 6.55 11.02 -20.58
N VAL A 361 5.79 9.93 -20.71
CA VAL A 361 6.34 8.66 -21.14
C VAL A 361 6.93 8.95 -22.51
N ASP A 362 8.24 8.78 -22.63
CA ASP A 362 8.94 9.10 -23.86
C ASP A 362 8.39 8.19 -24.98
N THR A 363 7.56 8.82 -25.79
CA THR A 363 6.93 8.25 -26.98
C THR A 363 7.57 8.84 -28.25
N GLU A 364 8.61 9.69 -28.13
CA GLU A 364 9.27 10.27 -29.29
C GLU A 364 9.97 9.17 -30.11
N GLY A 365 9.65 9.13 -31.40
CA GLY A 365 10.25 8.18 -32.33
C GLY A 365 9.78 6.73 -32.19
N THR A 366 8.76 6.44 -31.37
CA THR A 366 8.17 5.09 -31.25
C THR A 366 6.75 5.06 -31.78
N THR A 367 6.39 4.00 -32.52
CA THR A 367 5.04 3.77 -33.02
C THR A 367 4.26 2.74 -32.19
N ILE A 368 2.93 2.75 -32.27
CA ILE A 368 2.10 1.76 -31.59
C ILE A 368 2.38 0.35 -32.12
N GLU A 369 2.62 0.21 -33.42
CA GLU A 369 2.93 -1.07 -34.06
C GLU A 369 4.23 -1.69 -33.53
N GLU A 370 5.27 -0.85 -33.33
CA GLU A 370 6.54 -1.29 -32.74
C GLU A 370 6.36 -1.74 -31.28
N GLN A 371 5.60 -1.00 -30.48
CA GLN A 371 5.39 -1.37 -29.08
C GLN A 371 4.54 -2.64 -28.96
N LEU A 372 3.52 -2.83 -29.81
CA LEU A 372 2.72 -4.06 -29.85
C LEU A 372 3.56 -5.28 -30.25
N ALA A 373 4.41 -5.15 -31.28
CA ALA A 373 5.33 -6.23 -31.67
C ALA A 373 6.38 -6.54 -30.59
N GLY A 374 6.85 -5.50 -29.89
CA GLY A 374 7.73 -5.64 -28.73
C GLY A 374 7.05 -6.42 -27.61
N LEU A 375 5.83 -6.05 -27.23
CA LEU A 375 5.05 -6.73 -26.19
C LEU A 375 4.81 -8.21 -26.53
N GLU A 376 4.45 -8.52 -27.77
CA GLU A 376 4.31 -9.91 -28.24
C GLU A 376 5.59 -10.72 -28.06
N THR A 377 6.74 -10.13 -28.39
CA THR A 377 8.05 -10.78 -28.24
C THR A 377 8.35 -11.03 -26.77
N LEU A 378 8.16 -10.03 -25.91
CA LEU A 378 8.39 -10.15 -24.46
C LEU A 378 7.52 -11.25 -23.83
N LEU A 379 6.24 -11.31 -24.20
CA LEU A 379 5.31 -12.34 -23.71
C LEU A 379 5.69 -13.73 -24.24
N ALA A 380 6.06 -13.85 -25.51
CA ALA A 380 6.52 -15.11 -26.09
C ALA A 380 7.81 -15.65 -25.43
N GLU A 381 8.66 -14.74 -24.94
CA GLU A 381 9.88 -15.07 -24.19
C GLU A 381 9.62 -15.32 -22.69
N GLY A 382 8.37 -15.22 -22.23
CA GLY A 382 7.99 -15.43 -20.83
C GLY A 382 8.43 -14.31 -19.88
N MET A 383 8.69 -13.11 -20.40
CA MET A 383 9.18 -11.95 -19.63
C MET A 383 8.07 -11.16 -18.92
N SER A 384 7.04 -11.85 -18.45
CA SER A 384 5.95 -11.23 -17.69
C SER A 384 6.41 -10.71 -16.32
N GLY A 385 5.96 -9.52 -15.95
CA GLY A 385 6.32 -8.80 -14.73
C GLY A 385 7.70 -8.12 -14.77
N THR A 386 8.40 -8.12 -15.91
CA THR A 386 9.73 -7.51 -16.01
C THR A 386 9.65 -5.99 -16.14
N PRO A 387 10.66 -5.23 -15.66
CA PRO A 387 10.70 -3.77 -15.88
C PRO A 387 10.60 -3.35 -17.35
N THR A 388 11.10 -4.19 -18.27
CA THR A 388 11.02 -3.95 -19.72
C THR A 388 9.60 -4.09 -20.25
N GLU A 389 8.87 -5.12 -19.82
CA GLU A 389 7.45 -5.29 -20.15
C GLU A 389 6.63 -4.13 -19.59
N LEU A 390 6.84 -3.76 -18.31
CA LEU A 390 6.14 -2.65 -17.67
C LEU A 390 6.34 -1.33 -18.43
N LYS A 391 7.57 -0.99 -18.81
CA LYS A 391 7.87 0.20 -19.64
C LYS A 391 7.19 0.14 -21.01
N THR A 392 7.08 -1.04 -21.61
CA THR A 392 6.40 -1.24 -22.90
C THR A 392 4.89 -0.99 -22.75
N LEU A 393 4.27 -1.54 -21.69
CA LEU A 393 2.86 -1.33 -21.38
C LEU A 393 2.55 0.16 -21.11
N GLU A 394 3.39 0.85 -20.33
CA GLU A 394 3.26 2.28 -20.06
C GLU A 394 3.31 3.11 -21.35
N LYS A 395 4.22 2.79 -22.27
CA LYS A 395 4.31 3.44 -23.59
C LYS A 395 3.06 3.22 -24.42
N ILE A 396 2.53 2.00 -24.46
CA ILE A 396 1.29 1.71 -25.18
C ILE A 396 0.13 2.52 -24.60
N VAL A 397 -0.03 2.54 -23.28
CA VAL A 397 -1.08 3.35 -22.62
C VAL A 397 -0.93 4.85 -22.95
N ALA A 398 0.29 5.37 -22.95
CA ALA A 398 0.56 6.76 -23.33
C ALA A 398 0.20 7.04 -24.80
N LEU A 399 0.51 6.11 -25.71
CA LEU A 399 0.15 6.21 -27.13
C LEU A 399 -1.38 6.17 -27.33
N ILE A 400 -2.11 5.30 -26.62
CA ILE A 400 -3.58 5.26 -26.63
C ILE A 400 -4.18 6.60 -26.18
N LYS A 401 -3.60 7.22 -25.15
CA LYS A 401 -4.07 8.54 -24.66
C LYS A 401 -3.80 9.68 -25.65
N LYS A 402 -2.76 9.55 -26.48
CA LYS A 402 -2.32 10.58 -27.42
C LYS A 402 -3.05 10.50 -28.76
N ASP A 403 -3.28 9.29 -29.25
CA ASP A 403 -3.87 9.07 -30.58
C ASP A 403 -4.86 7.91 -30.58
N ASP A 404 -6.08 8.23 -30.98
CA ASP A 404 -7.19 7.30 -31.17
C ASP A 404 -6.86 6.21 -32.19
N SER A 405 -5.96 6.44 -33.16
CA SER A 405 -5.51 5.40 -34.10
C SER A 405 -4.82 4.22 -33.40
N SER A 406 -4.21 4.46 -32.23
CA SER A 406 -3.60 3.41 -31.41
C SER A 406 -4.66 2.43 -30.87
N VAL A 407 -5.88 2.91 -30.62
CA VAL A 407 -7.01 2.03 -30.26
C VAL A 407 -7.36 1.12 -31.43
N ASP A 408 -7.39 1.65 -32.65
CA ASP A 408 -7.68 0.84 -33.86
C ASP A 408 -6.61 -0.22 -34.07
N ALA A 409 -5.33 0.12 -33.89
CA ALA A 409 -4.22 -0.83 -33.99
C ALA A 409 -4.35 -1.98 -32.97
N ILE A 410 -4.82 -1.68 -31.74
CA ILE A 410 -5.10 -2.71 -30.72
C ILE A 410 -6.27 -3.59 -31.15
N VAL A 411 -7.36 -3.00 -31.66
CA VAL A 411 -8.52 -3.76 -32.15
C VAL A 411 -8.16 -4.66 -33.32
N ASP A 412 -7.39 -4.15 -34.28
CA ASP A 412 -6.87 -4.92 -35.40
C ASP A 412 -6.01 -6.08 -34.90
N ARG A 413 -5.17 -5.84 -33.88
CA ARG A 413 -4.33 -6.89 -33.31
C ARG A 413 -5.12 -7.95 -32.56
N LEU A 414 -6.13 -7.53 -31.80
CA LEU A 414 -7.07 -8.44 -31.16
C LEU A 414 -7.81 -9.28 -32.22
N GLY A 415 -8.30 -8.64 -33.30
CA GLY A 415 -9.13 -9.26 -34.33
C GLY A 415 -8.39 -10.15 -35.33
N GLN A 416 -7.08 -9.97 -35.50
CA GLN A 416 -6.23 -10.95 -36.15
C GLN A 416 -6.33 -12.23 -35.33
N ARG A 417 -6.87 -13.32 -35.89
CA ARG A 417 -7.03 -14.63 -35.21
C ARG A 417 -5.69 -15.06 -34.61
N VAL A 418 -5.45 -14.65 -33.37
CA VAL A 418 -4.30 -15.08 -32.58
C VAL A 418 -4.48 -16.59 -32.46
N PRO A 419 -3.49 -17.41 -32.88
CA PRO A 419 -3.53 -18.82 -32.53
C PRO A 419 -3.76 -18.93 -31.01
N LEU A 420 -4.51 -19.93 -30.56
CA LEU A 420 -4.96 -20.19 -29.16
C LEU A 420 -3.86 -20.19 -28.06
N GLN A 421 -2.65 -19.71 -28.34
CA GLN A 421 -1.45 -19.72 -27.51
C GLN A 421 -1.06 -18.36 -26.91
N ASN A 422 -1.83 -17.27 -27.06
CA ASN A 422 -1.46 -15.98 -26.45
C ASN A 422 -2.62 -15.27 -25.71
N GLN A 423 -3.25 -15.96 -24.76
CA GLN A 423 -4.27 -15.38 -23.86
C GLN A 423 -3.73 -14.21 -23.03
N ASP A 424 -2.43 -14.20 -22.74
CA ASP A 424 -1.77 -13.14 -21.97
C ASP A 424 -1.71 -11.82 -22.74
N LEU A 425 -1.49 -11.88 -24.06
CA LEU A 425 -1.51 -10.70 -24.92
C LEU A 425 -2.89 -10.06 -24.99
N ALA A 426 -3.93 -10.85 -25.21
CA ALA A 426 -5.30 -10.33 -25.28
C ALA A 426 -5.70 -9.67 -23.95
N SER A 427 -5.36 -10.30 -22.83
CA SER A 427 -5.60 -9.76 -21.48
C SER A 427 -4.84 -8.45 -21.26
N ALA A 428 -3.56 -8.37 -21.65
CA ALA A 428 -2.76 -7.16 -21.57
C ALA A 428 -3.35 -6.02 -22.41
N LEU A 429 -3.76 -6.30 -23.65
CA LEU A 429 -4.35 -5.31 -24.56
C LEU A 429 -5.68 -4.76 -24.03
N ILE A 430 -6.57 -5.62 -23.54
CA ILE A 430 -7.84 -5.21 -22.91
C ILE A 430 -7.57 -4.37 -21.66
N GLY A 431 -6.63 -4.79 -20.81
CA GLY A 431 -6.22 -4.04 -19.63
C GLY A 431 -5.67 -2.65 -19.96
N MET A 432 -4.88 -2.52 -21.03
CA MET A 432 -4.34 -1.23 -21.48
C MET A 432 -5.43 -0.27 -22.01
N LEU A 433 -6.47 -0.78 -22.67
CA LEU A 433 -7.64 0.03 -23.04
C LEU A 433 -8.34 0.60 -21.79
N GLY A 434 -8.50 -0.23 -20.75
CA GLY A 434 -9.07 0.22 -19.47
C GLY A 434 -8.20 1.24 -18.74
N ALA A 435 -6.88 1.00 -18.68
CA ALA A 435 -5.92 1.89 -18.04
C ALA A 435 -5.76 3.24 -18.78
N ALA A 436 -5.90 3.22 -20.11
CA ALA A 436 -5.93 4.43 -20.91
C ALA A 436 -7.21 5.24 -20.64
N GLY A 437 -8.35 4.56 -20.57
CA GLY A 437 -9.63 5.16 -20.19
C GLY A 437 -10.14 6.24 -21.14
N THR A 438 -9.60 6.36 -22.36
CA THR A 438 -10.09 7.35 -23.33
C THR A 438 -11.51 7.03 -23.79
N PRO A 439 -12.31 8.02 -24.24
CA PRO A 439 -13.66 7.75 -24.74
C PRO A 439 -13.71 6.70 -25.86
N LYS A 440 -12.71 6.67 -26.76
CA LYS A 440 -12.62 5.65 -27.82
C LYS A 440 -12.26 4.27 -27.26
N ALA A 441 -11.31 4.19 -26.33
CA ALA A 441 -10.96 2.93 -25.68
C ALA A 441 -12.15 2.34 -24.90
N GLN A 442 -12.90 3.17 -24.17
CA GLN A 442 -14.11 2.76 -23.45
C GLN A 442 -15.19 2.22 -24.41
N ARG A 443 -15.49 2.93 -25.51
CA ARG A 443 -16.46 2.43 -26.52
C ARG A 443 -15.99 1.15 -27.21
N THR A 444 -14.68 0.98 -27.36
CA THR A 444 -14.08 -0.26 -27.89
C THR A 444 -14.30 -1.43 -26.94
N LEU A 445 -14.08 -1.24 -25.62
CA LEU A 445 -14.37 -2.24 -24.61
C LEU A 445 -15.87 -2.63 -24.61
N ILE A 446 -16.78 -1.66 -24.74
CA ILE A 446 -18.22 -1.92 -24.90
C ILE A 446 -18.48 -2.83 -26.11
N GLY A 447 -17.88 -2.50 -27.27
CA GLY A 447 -18.03 -3.26 -28.51
C GLY A 447 -17.49 -4.69 -28.43
N LEU A 448 -16.34 -4.89 -27.75
CA LEU A 448 -15.75 -6.20 -27.52
C LEU A 448 -16.71 -7.11 -26.73
N VAL A 449 -17.34 -6.59 -25.67
CA VAL A 449 -18.27 -7.36 -24.84
C VAL A 449 -19.56 -7.70 -25.56
N GLY A 450 -20.04 -6.81 -26.44
CA GLY A 450 -21.25 -7.01 -27.25
C GLY A 450 -21.10 -8.01 -28.40
N THR A 451 -19.89 -8.51 -28.65
CA THR A 451 -19.60 -9.43 -29.76
C THR A 451 -19.40 -10.85 -29.22
N ASP A 452 -20.41 -11.71 -29.40
CA ASP A 452 -20.44 -13.08 -28.85
C ASP A 452 -19.31 -14.01 -29.38
N GLU A 453 -18.61 -13.59 -30.43
CA GLU A 453 -17.46 -14.31 -31.00
C GLU A 453 -16.21 -14.25 -30.09
N TRP A 454 -16.16 -13.29 -29.15
CA TRP A 454 -15.08 -13.21 -28.17
C TRP A 454 -15.26 -14.22 -27.02
N PRO A 455 -14.18 -14.86 -26.55
CA PRO A 455 -14.22 -15.71 -25.37
C PRO A 455 -14.81 -14.98 -24.16
N LEU A 456 -15.60 -15.69 -23.35
CA LEU A 456 -16.24 -15.14 -22.15
C LEU A 456 -15.22 -14.46 -21.22
N ASP A 457 -14.07 -15.10 -20.96
CA ASP A 457 -13.01 -14.56 -20.11
C ASP A 457 -12.50 -13.18 -20.57
N HIS A 458 -12.41 -12.95 -21.88
CA HIS A 458 -12.00 -11.64 -22.42
C HIS A 458 -13.12 -10.60 -22.29
N ARG A 459 -14.38 -11.02 -22.46
CA ARG A 459 -15.54 -10.16 -22.28
C ARG A 459 -15.69 -9.76 -20.80
N GLU A 460 -15.49 -10.70 -19.87
CA GLU A 460 -15.40 -10.42 -18.44
C GLU A 460 -14.27 -9.43 -18.11
N MET A 461 -13.06 -9.68 -18.62
CA MET A 461 -11.92 -8.78 -18.44
C MET A 461 -12.21 -7.36 -18.94
N ALA A 462 -12.90 -7.23 -20.07
CA ALA A 462 -13.30 -5.93 -20.60
C ALA A 462 -14.33 -5.22 -19.69
N VAL A 463 -15.27 -5.95 -19.08
CA VAL A 463 -16.17 -5.40 -18.05
C VAL A 463 -15.38 -4.94 -16.82
N PHE A 464 -14.48 -5.79 -16.30
CA PHE A 464 -13.66 -5.44 -15.12
C PHE A 464 -12.67 -4.30 -15.39
N SER A 465 -12.26 -4.10 -16.63
CA SER A 465 -11.39 -2.98 -17.03
C SER A 465 -12.02 -1.61 -16.76
N PHE A 466 -13.35 -1.51 -16.63
CA PHE A 466 -14.00 -0.27 -16.19
C PHE A 466 -13.83 0.01 -14.70
N ALA A 467 -13.46 -0.99 -13.89
CA ALA A 467 -13.11 -0.80 -12.49
C ALA A 467 -11.83 0.01 -12.28
N GLN A 468 -11.05 0.33 -13.31
CA GLN A 468 -9.88 1.21 -13.22
C GLN A 468 -10.04 2.54 -13.98
N VAL A 469 -11.16 2.71 -14.70
CA VAL A 469 -11.43 3.96 -15.45
C VAL A 469 -11.79 5.08 -14.47
N SER A 470 -11.02 6.18 -14.51
CA SER A 470 -11.22 7.36 -13.66
C SER A 470 -12.42 8.20 -14.12
N GLU A 471 -12.56 8.40 -15.43
CA GLU A 471 -13.62 9.23 -16.04
C GLU A 471 -14.48 8.38 -16.99
N PRO A 472 -15.40 7.56 -16.47
CA PRO A 472 -16.24 6.73 -17.32
C PRO A 472 -17.18 7.58 -18.16
N VAL A 473 -17.27 7.32 -19.47
CA VAL A 473 -18.23 8.02 -20.34
C VAL A 473 -19.67 7.66 -19.95
N PRO A 474 -20.65 8.57 -20.11
CA PRO A 474 -22.03 8.33 -19.67
C PRO A 474 -22.67 7.07 -20.25
N GLU A 475 -22.30 6.69 -21.48
CA GLU A 475 -22.85 5.52 -22.17
C GLU A 475 -22.58 4.21 -21.40
N VAL A 476 -21.49 4.14 -20.63
CA VAL A 476 -21.10 2.94 -19.85
C VAL A 476 -22.18 2.56 -18.83
N ASP A 477 -22.84 3.53 -18.22
CA ASP A 477 -23.87 3.26 -17.20
C ASP A 477 -25.04 2.49 -17.81
N SER A 478 -25.55 2.98 -18.95
CA SER A 478 -26.66 2.36 -19.65
C SER A 478 -26.30 0.97 -20.17
N TRP A 479 -25.04 0.77 -20.56
CA TRP A 479 -24.53 -0.49 -21.06
C TRP A 479 -24.37 -1.53 -19.93
N LEU A 480 -23.79 -1.17 -18.79
CA LEU A 480 -23.68 -2.06 -17.63
C LEU A 480 -25.05 -2.47 -17.10
N ARG A 481 -26.05 -1.57 -17.11
CA ARG A 481 -27.44 -1.91 -16.75
C ARG A 481 -28.04 -2.94 -17.70
N GLN A 482 -27.84 -2.77 -19.01
CA GLN A 482 -28.32 -3.73 -20.01
C GLN A 482 -27.67 -5.10 -19.85
N LEU A 483 -26.36 -5.15 -19.53
CA LEU A 483 -25.67 -6.41 -19.23
C LEU A 483 -26.24 -7.08 -17.97
N HIS A 484 -26.49 -6.31 -16.92
CA HIS A 484 -27.11 -6.82 -15.70
C HIS A 484 -28.52 -7.38 -15.97
N GLU A 485 -29.38 -6.61 -16.65
CA GLU A 485 -30.76 -6.99 -16.99
C GLU A 485 -30.85 -8.22 -17.90
N LYS A 486 -29.81 -8.48 -18.72
CA LYS A 486 -29.75 -9.68 -19.56
C LYS A 486 -29.70 -10.96 -18.72
N GLY A 487 -29.18 -10.89 -17.49
CA GLY A 487 -29.14 -12.03 -16.55
C GLY A 487 -28.23 -13.18 -16.99
N ASP A 488 -27.25 -12.90 -17.86
CA ASP A 488 -26.26 -13.89 -18.31
C ASP A 488 -25.02 -13.91 -17.40
N GLU A 489 -23.96 -14.62 -17.82
CA GLU A 489 -22.74 -14.81 -17.04
C GLU A 489 -22.06 -13.47 -16.65
N LEU A 490 -22.30 -12.39 -17.39
CA LEU A 490 -21.72 -11.07 -17.14
C LEU A 490 -22.56 -10.21 -16.18
N SER A 491 -23.78 -10.65 -15.84
CA SER A 491 -24.75 -9.85 -15.11
C SER A 491 -24.22 -9.38 -13.75
N ASN A 492 -23.74 -10.31 -12.92
CA ASN A 492 -23.22 -10.00 -11.59
C ASN A 492 -22.00 -9.06 -11.62
N SER A 493 -21.06 -9.34 -12.53
CA SER A 493 -19.85 -8.53 -12.73
C SER A 493 -20.21 -7.10 -13.15
N SER A 494 -21.21 -6.94 -14.01
CA SER A 494 -21.66 -5.63 -14.48
C SER A 494 -22.29 -4.79 -13.35
N LEU A 495 -23.07 -5.40 -12.45
CA LEU A 495 -23.65 -4.71 -11.28
C LEU A 495 -22.57 -4.21 -10.31
N LEU A 496 -21.56 -5.06 -10.03
CA LEU A 496 -20.44 -4.70 -9.15
C LEU A 496 -19.60 -3.55 -9.72
N VAL A 497 -19.30 -3.59 -11.03
CA VAL A 497 -18.55 -2.53 -11.71
C VAL A 497 -19.35 -1.23 -11.74
N LEU A 498 -20.66 -1.30 -12.03
CA LEU A 498 -21.55 -0.14 -12.01
C LEU A 498 -21.56 0.54 -10.63
N ALA A 499 -21.67 -0.23 -9.56
CA ALA A 499 -21.62 0.28 -8.19
C ALA A 499 -20.27 0.94 -7.85
N ALA A 500 -19.15 0.30 -8.22
CA ALA A 500 -17.82 0.86 -8.02
C ALA A 500 -17.61 2.18 -8.79
N MET A 501 -18.15 2.29 -10.00
CA MET A 501 -18.16 3.53 -10.79
C MET A 501 -19.02 4.61 -10.16
N GLY A 502 -20.19 4.26 -9.62
CA GLY A 502 -21.09 5.18 -8.92
C GLY A 502 -20.35 5.98 -7.85
N LYS A 503 -19.54 5.29 -7.03
CA LYS A 503 -18.70 5.95 -6.01
C LYS A 503 -17.80 7.05 -6.59
N ARG A 504 -17.14 6.81 -7.74
CA ARG A 504 -16.20 7.78 -8.34
C ARG A 504 -16.89 9.03 -8.86
N VAL A 505 -18.08 8.86 -9.40
CA VAL A 505 -18.84 9.97 -9.98
C VAL A 505 -19.62 10.76 -8.94
N ARG A 506 -19.67 10.32 -7.66
CA ARG A 506 -20.44 10.98 -6.58
C ARG A 506 -20.15 12.48 -6.46
N GLU A 507 -18.88 12.84 -6.33
CA GLU A 507 -18.48 14.23 -6.10
C GLU A 507 -18.60 15.07 -7.37
N GLN A 508 -18.26 14.50 -8.52
CA GLN A 508 -18.21 15.21 -9.80
C GLN A 508 -19.59 15.34 -10.48
N ASN A 509 -20.47 14.36 -10.28
CA ASN A 509 -21.79 14.28 -10.88
C ASN A 509 -22.80 13.59 -9.92
N PRO A 510 -23.32 14.33 -8.92
CA PRO A 510 -24.26 13.80 -7.93
C PRO A 510 -25.55 13.22 -8.53
N GLU A 511 -26.03 13.79 -9.65
CA GLU A 511 -27.21 13.30 -10.37
C GLU A 511 -26.98 11.91 -10.96
N ARG A 512 -25.81 11.72 -11.60
CA ARG A 512 -25.39 10.42 -12.13
C ARG A 512 -25.23 9.39 -11.01
N PHE A 513 -24.61 9.78 -9.89
CA PHE A 513 -24.52 8.92 -8.71
C PHE A 513 -25.89 8.52 -8.18
N ARG A 514 -26.83 9.46 -8.06
CA ARG A 514 -28.20 9.16 -7.60
C ARG A 514 -28.87 8.13 -8.50
N SER A 515 -28.81 8.32 -9.81
CA SER A 515 -29.37 7.37 -10.77
C SER A 515 -28.74 5.98 -10.66
N ILE A 516 -27.41 5.89 -10.50
CA ILE A 516 -26.72 4.61 -10.26
C ILE A 516 -27.16 3.98 -8.94
N SER A 517 -27.29 4.80 -7.89
CA SER A 517 -27.70 4.34 -6.57
C SER A 517 -29.12 3.78 -6.56
N GLU A 518 -30.06 4.46 -7.20
CA GLU A 518 -31.45 4.00 -7.37
C GLU A 518 -31.46 2.62 -8.03
N TYR A 519 -30.71 2.45 -9.12
CA TYR A 519 -30.66 1.18 -9.83
C TYR A 519 -30.06 0.03 -9.03
N VAL A 520 -28.93 0.26 -8.34
CA VAL A 520 -28.28 -0.78 -7.54
C VAL A 520 -29.20 -1.23 -6.39
N VAL A 521 -29.93 -0.28 -5.78
CA VAL A 521 -30.91 -0.60 -4.73
C VAL A 521 -32.14 -1.30 -5.30
N GLU A 522 -32.63 -0.89 -6.47
CA GLU A 522 -33.75 -1.57 -7.16
C GLU A 522 -33.38 -3.00 -7.56
N ALA A 523 -32.18 -3.21 -8.10
CA ALA A 523 -31.65 -4.52 -8.46
C ALA A 523 -31.62 -5.47 -7.25
N ALA A 524 -31.24 -4.95 -6.08
CA ALA A 524 -31.21 -5.71 -4.84
C ALA A 524 -32.62 -6.07 -4.31
N ASN A 525 -33.64 -5.29 -4.66
CA ASN A 525 -35.03 -5.48 -4.22
C ASN A 525 -35.86 -6.39 -5.12
N VAL A 526 -35.26 -6.99 -6.17
CA VAL A 526 -35.98 -7.89 -7.06
C VAL A 526 -36.52 -9.10 -6.25
N PRO A 527 -37.83 -9.39 -6.32
CA PRO A 527 -38.39 -10.54 -5.61
C PRO A 527 -37.84 -11.86 -6.16
N GLY A 528 -37.52 -12.80 -5.26
CA GLY A 528 -37.14 -14.15 -5.66
C GLY A 528 -35.70 -14.34 -6.10
N LEU A 529 -34.81 -13.35 -5.87
CA LEU A 529 -33.38 -13.53 -6.09
C LEU A 529 -32.83 -14.74 -5.35
N GLU A 530 -31.97 -15.48 -6.05
CA GLU A 530 -31.19 -16.57 -5.50
C GLU A 530 -30.16 -16.03 -4.50
N ILE A 531 -29.66 -16.91 -3.63
CA ILE A 531 -28.75 -16.52 -2.55
C ILE A 531 -27.50 -15.77 -3.08
N ASN A 532 -26.94 -16.23 -4.20
CA ASN A 532 -25.75 -15.63 -4.80
C ASN A 532 -26.03 -14.23 -5.35
N GLU A 533 -27.21 -14.00 -5.95
CA GLU A 533 -27.60 -12.70 -6.51
C GLU A 533 -27.85 -11.69 -5.39
N LYS A 534 -28.42 -12.13 -4.27
CA LYS A 534 -28.54 -11.31 -3.05
C LYS A 534 -27.18 -10.91 -2.50
N VAL A 535 -26.24 -11.86 -2.43
CA VAL A 535 -24.86 -11.59 -1.98
C VAL A 535 -24.18 -10.56 -2.88
N VAL A 536 -24.26 -10.73 -4.20
CA VAL A 536 -23.71 -9.79 -5.18
C VAL A 536 -24.34 -8.40 -5.04
N SER A 537 -25.66 -8.34 -4.83
CA SER A 537 -26.37 -7.08 -4.63
C SER A 537 -25.94 -6.34 -3.36
N LEU A 538 -25.73 -7.07 -2.25
CA LEU A 538 -25.20 -6.49 -1.01
C LEU A 538 -23.75 -6.02 -1.16
N ASP A 539 -22.90 -6.79 -1.87
CA ASP A 539 -21.53 -6.37 -2.20
C ASP A 539 -21.53 -5.13 -3.10
N ALA A 540 -22.47 -5.02 -4.05
CA ALA A 540 -22.66 -3.83 -4.89
C ALA A 540 -23.08 -2.62 -4.04
N ILE A 541 -24.02 -2.76 -3.11
CA ILE A 541 -24.41 -1.70 -2.18
C ILE A 541 -23.21 -1.25 -1.34
N GLY A 542 -22.41 -2.20 -0.81
CA GLY A 542 -21.19 -1.89 -0.06
C GLY A 542 -20.12 -1.18 -0.89
N ASN A 543 -20.02 -1.51 -2.18
CA ASN A 543 -19.12 -0.82 -3.10
C ASN A 543 -19.56 0.59 -3.41
N LEU A 544 -20.86 0.78 -3.63
CA LEU A 544 -21.48 2.05 -3.91
C LEU A 544 -21.43 3.01 -2.72
N GLY A 545 -21.79 2.54 -1.52
CA GLY A 545 -21.88 3.32 -0.28
C GLY A 545 -23.01 4.37 -0.29
N PRO A 546 -24.29 4.00 -0.36
CA PRO A 546 -25.40 4.96 -0.39
C PRO A 546 -25.42 5.87 0.85
N HIS A 547 -26.09 7.03 0.75
CA HIS A 547 -26.19 7.98 1.86
C HIS A 547 -26.99 7.43 3.05
N GLU A 548 -28.07 6.71 2.76
CA GLU A 548 -28.95 6.10 3.76
C GLU A 548 -28.79 4.58 3.71
N VAL A 549 -29.01 3.88 4.84
CA VAL A 549 -29.07 2.41 4.82
C VAL A 549 -30.31 1.97 4.02
N PRO A 550 -30.15 1.24 2.90
CA PRO A 550 -31.28 0.76 2.11
C PRO A 550 -32.09 -0.30 2.86
N GLU A 551 -33.40 -0.37 2.61
CA GLU A 551 -34.26 -1.34 3.31
C GLU A 551 -33.87 -2.79 3.05
N VAL A 552 -33.41 -3.12 1.84
CA VAL A 552 -32.87 -4.44 1.51
C VAL A 552 -31.69 -4.86 2.40
N VAL A 553 -30.89 -3.90 2.90
CA VAL A 553 -29.82 -4.19 3.85
C VAL A 553 -30.41 -4.51 5.23
N ARG A 554 -31.45 -3.79 5.66
CA ARG A 554 -32.16 -4.09 6.92
C ARG A 554 -32.84 -5.46 6.87
N ASP A 555 -33.50 -5.78 5.76
CA ASP A 555 -34.11 -7.09 5.54
C ASP A 555 -33.07 -8.21 5.54
N ALA A 556 -31.90 -7.98 4.92
CA ALA A 556 -30.82 -8.95 4.91
C ALA A 556 -30.19 -9.15 6.30
N LEU A 557 -30.09 -8.11 7.13
CA LEU A 557 -29.69 -8.22 8.55
C LEU A 557 -30.71 -9.02 9.38
N ALA A 558 -31.98 -9.03 8.99
CA ALA A 558 -33.03 -9.83 9.64
C ALA A 558 -33.17 -11.26 9.06
N SER A 559 -32.33 -11.64 8.09
CA SER A 559 -32.41 -12.95 7.43
C SER A 559 -32.06 -14.11 8.37
N ASP A 560 -32.72 -15.25 8.18
CA ASP A 560 -32.32 -16.51 8.84
C ASP A 560 -30.95 -17.02 8.37
N ASP A 561 -30.50 -16.61 7.17
CA ASP A 561 -29.22 -17.03 6.59
C ASP A 561 -28.05 -16.19 7.14
N PRO A 562 -27.09 -16.80 7.86
CA PRO A 562 -25.95 -16.07 8.40
C PRO A 562 -25.04 -15.44 7.34
N LEU A 563 -24.96 -16.01 6.13
CA LEU A 563 -24.19 -15.43 5.03
C LEU A 563 -24.79 -14.10 4.57
N LEU A 564 -26.13 -14.01 4.48
CA LEU A 564 -26.80 -12.76 4.12
C LEU A 564 -26.64 -11.71 5.21
N ARG A 565 -26.77 -12.09 6.48
CA ARG A 565 -26.52 -11.15 7.59
C ARG A 565 -25.08 -10.63 7.58
N GLU A 566 -24.10 -11.51 7.37
CA GLU A 566 -22.68 -11.13 7.27
C GLU A 566 -22.46 -10.13 6.12
N LYS A 567 -22.99 -10.44 4.94
CA LYS A 567 -22.89 -9.57 3.75
C LYS A 567 -23.61 -8.24 3.93
N ALA A 568 -24.74 -8.24 4.62
CA ALA A 568 -25.45 -7.02 4.97
C ALA A 568 -24.63 -6.13 5.90
N VAL A 569 -24.00 -6.70 6.95
CA VAL A 569 -23.06 -5.97 7.80
C VAL A 569 -21.93 -5.38 6.97
N LEU A 570 -21.26 -6.17 6.14
CA LEU A 570 -20.14 -5.71 5.30
C LEU A 570 -20.54 -4.58 4.33
N SER A 571 -21.78 -4.57 3.86
CA SER A 571 -22.30 -3.52 2.98
C SER A 571 -22.38 -2.14 3.65
N LEU A 572 -22.41 -2.08 5.00
CA LEU A 572 -22.49 -0.84 5.77
C LEU A 572 -21.18 -0.05 5.81
N LYS A 573 -20.05 -0.64 5.39
CA LYS A 573 -18.69 -0.06 5.49
C LYS A 573 -18.58 1.38 4.99
N ARG A 574 -19.33 1.72 3.93
CA ARG A 574 -19.25 3.01 3.22
C ARG A 574 -20.54 3.81 3.27
N VAL A 575 -21.52 3.37 4.06
CA VAL A 575 -22.79 4.08 4.23
C VAL A 575 -22.56 5.31 5.12
N GLU A 576 -23.10 6.46 4.72
CA GLU A 576 -22.91 7.74 5.44
C GLU A 576 -23.96 7.96 6.55
N ASP A 577 -24.93 7.06 6.66
CA ASP A 577 -25.99 7.08 7.66
C ASP A 577 -25.46 6.76 9.06
N SER A 578 -25.79 7.62 10.03
CA SER A 578 -25.54 7.34 11.45
C SER A 578 -26.18 6.05 11.96
N ALA A 579 -27.25 5.57 11.34
CA ALA A 579 -27.88 4.29 11.66
C ALA A 579 -26.97 3.08 11.37
N ALA A 580 -26.01 3.22 10.44
CA ALA A 580 -25.09 2.14 10.09
C ALA A 580 -24.28 1.67 11.31
N TYR A 581 -23.80 2.61 12.15
CA TYR A 581 -23.10 2.28 13.38
C TYR A 581 -23.93 1.37 14.31
N TRP A 582 -25.17 1.75 14.57
CA TRP A 582 -26.05 0.99 15.47
C TRP A 582 -26.32 -0.42 14.95
N LEU A 583 -26.51 -0.57 13.64
CA LEU A 583 -26.71 -1.89 13.01
C LEU A 583 -25.45 -2.76 13.10
N ILE A 584 -24.25 -2.18 12.92
CA ILE A 584 -22.97 -2.89 13.07
C ILE A 584 -22.79 -3.30 14.54
N ARG A 585 -23.02 -2.38 15.48
CA ARG A 585 -22.93 -2.63 16.92
C ARG A 585 -23.87 -3.75 17.36
N ASP A 586 -25.14 -3.68 16.98
CA ASP A 586 -26.14 -4.69 17.34
C ASP A 586 -25.74 -6.06 16.76
N SER A 587 -25.18 -6.08 15.55
CA SER A 587 -24.64 -7.28 14.92
C SER A 587 -23.47 -7.88 15.72
N LEU A 588 -22.55 -7.05 16.23
CA LEU A 588 -21.46 -7.51 17.11
C LEU A 588 -21.98 -8.04 18.45
N GLN A 589 -23.01 -7.43 19.03
CA GLN A 589 -23.45 -7.76 20.39
C GLN A 589 -24.43 -8.94 20.45
N ALA A 590 -25.27 -9.12 19.43
CA ALA A 590 -26.44 -9.99 19.52
C ALA A 590 -26.53 -11.07 18.43
N ASP A 591 -25.75 -11.00 17.34
CA ASP A 591 -25.88 -12.02 16.29
C ASP A 591 -25.42 -13.39 16.77
N SER A 592 -26.23 -14.41 16.48
CA SER A 592 -25.93 -15.81 16.83
C SER A 592 -24.70 -16.37 16.11
N ALA A 593 -24.42 -15.92 14.88
CA ALA A 593 -23.35 -16.43 14.04
C ALA A 593 -22.05 -15.66 14.24
N GLU A 594 -20.97 -16.38 14.56
CA GLU A 594 -19.66 -15.76 14.79
C GLU A 594 -19.13 -15.01 13.56
N GLY A 595 -19.41 -15.48 12.34
CA GLY A 595 -18.99 -14.81 11.10
C GLY A 595 -19.54 -13.39 10.98
N VAL A 596 -20.81 -13.19 11.38
CA VAL A 596 -21.46 -11.87 11.39
C VAL A 596 -20.82 -10.97 12.45
N ARG A 597 -20.57 -11.50 13.65
CA ARG A 597 -19.89 -10.76 14.72
C ARG A 597 -18.45 -10.38 14.34
N ILE A 598 -17.72 -11.26 13.66
CA ILE A 598 -16.38 -10.98 13.11
C ILE A 598 -16.44 -9.85 12.07
N ALA A 599 -17.39 -9.90 11.15
CA ALA A 599 -17.57 -8.83 10.17
C ALA A 599 -17.86 -7.49 10.84
N ALA A 600 -18.73 -7.48 11.86
CA ALA A 600 -19.06 -6.29 12.62
C ALA A 600 -17.83 -5.73 13.38
N ALA A 601 -17.08 -6.58 14.07
CA ALA A 601 -15.84 -6.19 14.75
C ALA A 601 -14.85 -5.53 13.77
N ARG A 602 -14.66 -6.12 12.59
CA ARG A 602 -13.77 -5.55 11.55
C ARG A 602 -14.20 -4.17 11.06
N LEU A 603 -15.51 -3.89 11.01
CA LEU A 603 -16.00 -2.57 10.60
C LEU A 603 -15.86 -1.52 11.70
N LEU A 604 -15.98 -1.90 12.97
CA LEU A 604 -15.78 -0.99 14.11
C LEU A 604 -14.31 -0.63 14.33
N ALA A 605 -13.37 -1.23 13.58
CA ALA A 605 -11.99 -0.74 13.49
C ALA A 605 -11.90 0.69 12.92
N ASP A 606 -12.92 1.11 12.16
CA ASP A 606 -13.00 2.46 11.61
C ASP A 606 -13.28 3.49 12.71
N THR A 607 -12.26 4.30 13.02
CA THR A 607 -12.27 5.27 14.12
C THR A 607 -13.24 6.43 13.94
N ARG A 608 -13.91 6.54 12.78
CA ARG A 608 -15.03 7.48 12.57
C ARG A 608 -16.22 7.15 13.49
N TRP A 609 -16.35 5.91 13.93
CA TRP A 609 -17.36 5.46 14.88
C TRP A 609 -16.85 5.57 16.31
N THR A 610 -16.89 6.76 16.90
CA THR A 610 -16.24 7.06 18.21
C THR A 610 -16.53 6.06 19.33
N ASP A 611 -17.75 5.53 19.36
CA ASP A 611 -18.22 4.60 20.40
C ASP A 611 -17.82 3.13 20.08
N GLY A 612 -17.29 2.87 18.88
CA GLY A 612 -16.84 1.54 18.44
C GLY A 612 -15.70 0.96 19.28
N PHE A 613 -14.90 1.81 19.94
CA PHE A 613 -13.88 1.36 20.88
C PHE A 613 -14.49 0.56 22.05
N ASP A 614 -15.57 1.05 22.64
CA ASP A 614 -16.18 0.42 23.82
C ASP A 614 -16.81 -0.93 23.43
N ASP A 615 -17.47 -0.98 22.27
CA ASP A 615 -18.05 -2.21 21.73
C ASP A 615 -16.97 -3.26 21.42
N LEU A 616 -15.86 -2.84 20.79
CA LEU A 616 -14.72 -3.72 20.51
C LEU A 616 -14.03 -4.21 21.78
N SER A 617 -13.85 -3.33 22.77
CA SER A 617 -13.25 -3.67 24.07
C SER A 617 -14.09 -4.70 24.81
N TYR A 618 -15.42 -4.53 24.78
CA TYR A 618 -16.33 -5.50 25.35
C TYR A 618 -16.24 -6.86 24.64
N ALA A 619 -16.30 -6.86 23.31
CA ALA A 619 -16.22 -8.09 22.51
C ALA A 619 -14.88 -8.81 22.71
N ALA A 620 -13.76 -8.07 22.77
CA ALA A 620 -12.41 -8.62 22.96
C ALA A 620 -12.24 -9.38 24.28
N ILE A 621 -13.01 -9.05 25.32
CA ILE A 621 -12.92 -9.68 26.65
C ILE A 621 -14.02 -10.71 26.86
N HIS A 622 -15.22 -10.46 26.33
CA HIS A 622 -16.43 -11.17 26.75
C HIS A 622 -17.09 -12.03 25.67
N ASP A 623 -16.72 -11.93 24.38
CA ASP A 623 -17.33 -12.79 23.37
C ASP A 623 -17.00 -14.26 23.62
N ALA A 624 -18.00 -15.12 23.45
CA ALA A 624 -17.86 -16.56 23.65
C ALA A 624 -16.92 -17.20 22.63
N SER A 625 -16.84 -16.67 21.40
CA SER A 625 -15.98 -17.17 20.33
C SER A 625 -14.59 -16.54 20.40
N GLU A 626 -13.55 -17.36 20.44
CA GLU A 626 -12.16 -16.88 20.36
C GLU A 626 -11.86 -16.17 19.03
N HIS A 627 -12.52 -16.56 17.93
CA HIS A 627 -12.34 -15.91 16.63
C HIS A 627 -12.89 -14.48 16.63
N VAL A 628 -14.02 -14.25 17.33
CA VAL A 628 -14.58 -12.90 17.50
C VAL A 628 -13.69 -12.07 18.42
N ARG A 629 -13.23 -12.63 19.54
CA ARG A 629 -12.27 -11.95 20.44
C ARG A 629 -10.99 -11.57 19.70
N ALA A 630 -10.42 -12.47 18.91
CA ALA A 630 -9.25 -12.20 18.08
C ALA A 630 -9.51 -11.09 17.04
N ALA A 631 -10.65 -11.12 16.35
CA ALA A 631 -11.02 -10.08 15.40
C ALA A 631 -11.21 -8.72 16.08
N ALA A 632 -11.79 -8.68 17.28
CA ALA A 632 -11.94 -7.47 18.07
C ALA A 632 -10.58 -6.93 18.53
N ILE A 633 -9.67 -7.80 18.99
CA ILE A 633 -8.29 -7.45 19.35
C ILE A 633 -7.52 -6.87 18.16
N ILE A 634 -7.62 -7.50 16.99
CA ILE A 634 -7.02 -6.97 15.76
C ILE A 634 -7.58 -5.59 15.43
N SER A 635 -8.89 -5.40 15.55
CA SER A 635 -9.58 -4.14 15.26
C SER A 635 -9.23 -3.04 16.26
N LEU A 636 -9.05 -3.37 17.54
CA LEU A 636 -8.54 -2.45 18.57
C LEU A 636 -7.13 -1.94 18.28
N GLY A 637 -6.35 -2.65 17.45
CA GLY A 637 -5.07 -2.17 16.97
C GLY A 637 -5.16 -0.84 16.21
N GLU A 638 -6.29 -0.57 15.53
CA GLU A 638 -6.53 0.71 14.83
C GLU A 638 -6.91 1.85 15.79
N TRP A 639 -7.38 1.51 17.00
CA TRP A 639 -7.73 2.46 18.05
C TRP A 639 -6.55 2.87 18.93
N PHE A 640 -5.38 2.29 18.69
CA PHE A 640 -4.21 2.48 19.55
C PHE A 640 -3.80 3.95 19.67
N ASP A 641 -3.78 4.68 18.55
CA ASP A 641 -3.31 6.07 18.50
C ASP A 641 -4.39 7.08 18.91
N THR A 642 -5.65 6.66 18.96
CA THR A 642 -6.81 7.51 19.25
C THR A 642 -7.42 7.24 20.63
N ASN A 643 -7.11 6.10 21.26
CA ASN A 643 -7.61 5.73 22.57
C ASN A 643 -6.53 5.04 23.43
N ALA A 644 -6.07 5.74 24.46
CA ALA A 644 -5.04 5.26 25.37
C ALA A 644 -5.43 3.97 26.14
N GLU A 645 -6.73 3.68 26.29
CA GLU A 645 -7.21 2.47 26.95
C GLU A 645 -7.05 1.21 26.08
N ALA A 646 -6.85 1.36 24.77
CA ALA A 646 -6.60 0.24 23.85
C ALA A 646 -5.39 -0.61 24.30
N ASN A 647 -4.31 0.04 24.76
CA ASN A 647 -3.14 -0.66 25.29
C ASN A 647 -3.49 -1.57 26.47
N ARG A 648 -4.38 -1.12 27.36
CA ARG A 648 -4.76 -1.90 28.54
C ARG A 648 -5.55 -3.15 28.15
N VAL A 649 -6.50 -3.00 27.24
CA VAL A 649 -7.30 -4.14 26.73
C VAL A 649 -6.40 -5.15 26.03
N LEU A 650 -5.46 -4.68 25.20
CA LEU A 650 -4.48 -5.53 24.52
C LEU A 650 -3.55 -6.26 25.51
N GLN A 651 -3.03 -5.56 26.52
CA GLN A 651 -2.20 -6.18 27.57
C GLN A 651 -2.99 -7.22 28.38
N GLN A 652 -4.25 -6.93 28.70
CA GLN A 652 -5.12 -7.88 29.38
C GLN A 652 -5.32 -9.13 28.51
N ALA A 653 -5.64 -8.97 27.23
CA ALA A 653 -5.83 -10.09 26.32
C ALA A 653 -4.55 -10.91 26.12
N ALA A 654 -3.39 -10.26 25.94
CA ALA A 654 -2.09 -10.92 25.79
C ALA A 654 -1.74 -11.81 27.00
N ASN A 655 -2.07 -11.37 28.21
CA ASN A 655 -1.69 -12.06 29.45
C ASN A 655 -2.76 -13.04 29.97
N GLN A 656 -4.05 -12.79 29.69
CA GLN A 656 -5.15 -13.43 30.43
C GLN A 656 -6.22 -14.08 29.56
N ASP A 657 -6.24 -13.86 28.23
CA ASP A 657 -7.26 -14.53 27.39
C ASP A 657 -7.04 -16.05 27.46
N PRO A 658 -8.09 -16.89 27.57
CA PRO A 658 -7.94 -18.34 27.59
C PRO A 658 -7.36 -18.91 26.28
N SER A 659 -7.58 -18.26 25.13
CA SER A 659 -7.11 -18.72 23.82
C SER A 659 -5.68 -18.25 23.52
N GLN A 660 -4.82 -19.17 23.07
CA GLN A 660 -3.47 -18.80 22.63
C GLN A 660 -3.50 -17.89 21.41
N ASP A 661 -4.42 -18.11 20.46
CA ASP A 661 -4.51 -17.32 19.23
C ASP A 661 -4.86 -15.86 19.53
N VAL A 662 -5.71 -15.62 20.54
CA VAL A 662 -6.05 -14.26 21.00
C VAL A 662 -4.86 -13.61 21.71
N ARG A 663 -4.14 -14.37 22.56
CA ARG A 663 -2.91 -13.89 23.21
C ARG A 663 -1.84 -13.51 22.18
N ASP A 664 -1.66 -14.33 21.15
CA ASP A 664 -0.69 -14.10 20.07
C ASP A 664 -1.06 -12.88 19.24
N ALA A 665 -2.34 -12.72 18.88
CA ALA A 665 -2.82 -11.54 18.17
C ALA A 665 -2.58 -10.25 18.96
N ALA A 666 -2.89 -10.25 20.27
CA ALA A 666 -2.66 -9.10 21.14
C ALA A 666 -1.16 -8.81 21.32
N THR A 667 -0.36 -9.85 21.55
CA THR A 667 1.11 -9.74 21.70
C THR A 667 1.75 -9.21 20.42
N GLU A 668 1.31 -9.66 19.25
CA GLU A 668 1.85 -9.17 17.98
C GLU A 668 1.55 -7.68 17.77
N ILE A 669 0.34 -7.22 18.12
CA ILE A 669 -0.01 -5.80 18.06
C ILE A 669 0.86 -4.99 19.03
N LEU A 670 0.98 -5.43 20.28
CA LEU A 670 1.83 -4.79 21.29
C LEU A 670 3.31 -4.78 20.89
N ARG A 671 3.81 -5.88 20.31
CA ARG A 671 5.19 -6.00 19.81
C ARG A 671 5.45 -5.08 18.64
N SER A 672 4.54 -5.06 17.67
CA SER A 672 4.63 -4.20 16.48
C SER A 672 4.59 -2.70 16.82
N ARG A 673 4.01 -2.32 17.97
CA ARG A 673 3.86 -0.91 18.39
C ARG A 673 4.81 -0.50 19.53
N PHE A 674 5.29 -1.41 20.38
CA PHE A 674 6.10 -1.09 21.59
C PHE A 674 7.35 -1.94 21.80
N GLY A 675 7.62 -2.96 20.98
CA GLY A 675 8.71 -3.91 21.29
C GLY A 675 8.45 -4.69 22.58
N PHE A 676 7.19 -5.05 22.84
CA PHE A 676 6.77 -5.81 24.02
C PHE A 676 7.50 -7.16 24.11
N GLU A 677 8.30 -7.33 25.17
CA GLU A 677 8.73 -8.65 25.65
C GLU A 677 7.62 -9.17 26.58
N ALA A 678 6.97 -10.26 26.22
CA ALA A 678 6.07 -10.94 27.14
C ALA A 678 6.90 -11.51 28.28
N ASP A 679 6.57 -11.16 29.53
CA ASP A 679 7.15 -11.82 30.70
C ASP A 679 6.76 -13.32 30.63
N GLU A 680 7.68 -14.17 30.18
CA GLU A 680 7.52 -15.64 30.22
C GLU A 680 7.58 -16.20 31.65
N GLU A 681 7.72 -15.38 32.68
CA GLU A 681 7.76 -15.80 34.09
C GLU A 681 6.38 -15.71 34.76
N ASP A 682 5.50 -16.67 34.48
CA ASP A 682 4.63 -17.30 35.50
C ASP A 682 3.70 -18.38 34.89
N ALA A 683 4.27 -19.31 34.11
CA ALA A 683 3.62 -20.61 33.93
C ALA A 683 4.01 -21.51 35.12
N PRO A 684 3.10 -21.80 36.09
CA PRO A 684 3.40 -22.81 37.09
C PRO A 684 3.48 -24.16 36.38
N LEU A 685 4.67 -24.76 36.39
CA LEU A 685 4.87 -26.17 36.07
C LEU A 685 3.86 -27.02 36.85
N ARG A 686 2.85 -27.56 36.15
CA ARG A 686 2.10 -28.74 36.56
C ARG A 686 1.75 -29.62 35.38
#